data_AF-A0A914I147-F1
#
_entry.id   AF-A0A914I147-F1
#
_cell.length_a   1.000
_cell.length_b   1.000
_cell.length_c   1.000
_cell.angle_alpha   90.00
_cell.angle_beta   90.00
_cell.angle_gamma   90.00
#
_symmetry.space_group_name_H-M   'P 1'
#
loop_
_entity.id
_entity.type
_entity.pdbx_description
1 polymer ?
#
loop_
_entity_poly.entity_id
_entity_poly.type
_entity_poly.pdbx_seq_one_letter_code
_entity_poly.pdbx_strand_id
1 'polypeptide(L)'
;MAKLKGAIFVCIRPTVLEWRWKLRRDIHQDCELTNSRTNHFEFSRRLATCDPRDYRIEKGTSNILLAIGTRKRLKSLRDPNAAHQIRFTQLLPDNDGGHLTEVSNQMANLNTLEIRAENVLIPARVTTYWCAIVELGEALKRTKHHVIKYEAVISAGNVQFVHHFEVFHCQQMTRPFAGDCSEDKPSEARSCSKVLAAWAMGANQIVYPPEAGMPLGGTGFVPFLMVEIHYNNEQKVAGIRDSSGLRITYTNKLRPNDAGIIELGLIYSDANSIPPGQSKFPITALCPADCTQKFPINGIFIFASQLHAHLTGRKLFTSVIRDGKKHIQPLRPYVHVQPGDVLATTCVYGTLGLKHWTWGGYGIEDEMCVNYVHYYPAAEVEVCKSAVSNASLHAFFARLGVKDKRLKIHEKYSAVRWTKAKLDSLRELFAVAPLNVACLRHSGELFPGHPTNWSRVPRPAYAVEPSGTNSAESKWASSDLSSTKLWTFWFSILGDWLSLGLQLGIRRHPRKVLAIQRQVQKWYKMNERKMMCTEGEDNCQKMCFSRPRYKRSCFRVNMGVLRDIIEINPSRGFVRVEPAVTISQLLDALLPLGLTLPVVPEIGNLTVGGLVLGGGVGSGGARHGLFQHICMAFEVVTVGGEVLIAEKEGENQSLFYGIPWSLGSLGFLVSATLQTVQCPAFVKLTYQPCLSQKELAEAIQFDLNNSVLICAKFQEAPPRSSICPPAITFGGIGALCFGRLGQLCPCRRLFSRQFILQNFLVPTKSIPKLITSLHEQFNTYPLWLCPVSLPAQPGLLRNRQGLNTVYVNVGVYGRCQAASPTYSEEKEFAEEREKMRAVEAMVRELQGFQMLCADSHQTAAEFWDMFDATLYDWLRARYDCKCAFPNVYDKVCMSNREL
;
A
#
# COMPACT_ATOMS: atom_id res chain seq x y z
N MET A 1 48.94 28.03 -5.04
CA MET A 1 49.57 27.50 -3.81
C MET A 1 49.49 28.56 -2.71
N ALA A 2 48.51 28.45 -1.80
CA ALA A 2 48.46 29.18 -0.54
C ALA A 2 48.03 28.17 0.54
N LYS A 3 48.75 28.16 1.65
CA LYS A 3 48.71 27.18 2.75
C LYS A 3 47.29 26.96 3.29
N LEU A 4 46.63 25.86 2.93
CA LEU A 4 45.49 25.30 3.68
C LEU A 4 46.03 24.43 4.83
N LYS A 5 46.63 25.08 5.84
CA LYS A 5 46.77 24.50 7.18
C LYS A 5 45.49 24.82 7.95
N GLY A 6 44.53 23.89 7.95
CA GLY A 6 43.29 24.04 8.70
C GLY A 6 42.47 22.77 8.62
N ALA A 7 42.42 22.04 9.74
CA ALA A 7 41.79 20.74 9.92
C ALA A 7 40.47 20.57 9.14
N ILE A 8 40.34 19.42 8.46
CA ILE A 8 39.04 18.89 8.03
C ILE A 8 38.27 18.60 9.32
N PHE A 9 37.36 19.49 9.70
CA PHE A 9 36.45 19.27 10.83
C PHE A 9 35.36 18.29 10.39
N VAL A 10 35.61 16.99 10.56
CA VAL A 10 34.58 15.96 10.41
C VAL A 10 33.58 16.14 11.56
N CYS A 11 32.32 16.42 11.25
CA CYS A 11 31.27 16.47 12.26
C CYS A 11 30.94 15.02 12.68
N ILE A 12 31.61 14.53 13.71
CA ILE A 12 31.42 13.20 14.34
C ILE A 12 30.12 13.21 15.18
N ARG A 13 29.03 13.73 14.62
CA ARG A 13 27.73 13.78 15.30
C ARG A 13 26.64 13.45 14.29
N PRO A 14 25.88 12.36 14.52
CA PRO A 14 24.69 12.05 13.75
C PRO A 14 23.81 13.31 13.63
N THR A 15 23.40 13.64 12.41
CA THR A 15 22.71 14.88 12.06
C THR A 15 21.66 14.59 11.01
N VAL A 16 20.41 14.99 11.24
CA VAL A 16 19.29 14.87 10.28
C VAL A 16 19.11 16.19 9.52
N LEU A 17 18.81 16.09 8.23
CA LEU A 17 18.44 17.23 7.39
C LEU A 17 16.93 17.43 7.39
N GLU A 18 16.47 18.56 7.93
CA GLU A 18 15.05 18.94 7.97
C GLU A 18 14.63 19.78 6.74
N TRP A 19 13.32 20.01 6.63
CA TRP A 19 12.72 20.96 5.68
C TRP A 19 13.49 22.29 5.61
N ARG A 20 13.76 22.76 4.38
CA ARG A 20 14.61 23.91 4.04
C ARG A 20 16.11 23.74 4.33
N TRP A 21 16.63 22.51 4.27
CA TRP A 21 18.06 22.21 4.34
C TRP A 21 18.71 22.64 5.67
N LYS A 22 17.97 22.52 6.77
CA LYS A 22 18.48 22.82 8.12
C LYS A 22 19.08 21.55 8.73
N LEU A 23 20.28 21.68 9.30
CA LEU A 23 20.97 20.58 9.97
C LEU A 23 20.59 20.58 11.45
N ARG A 24 20.04 19.46 11.93
CA ARG A 24 19.79 19.25 13.36
C ARG A 24 20.52 18.03 13.84
N ARG A 25 21.02 18.08 15.08
CA ARG A 25 21.59 16.91 15.72
C ARG A 25 20.52 15.81 15.77
N ASP A 26 20.89 14.64 15.30
CA ASP A 26 20.07 13.46 15.40
C ASP A 26 20.02 13.02 16.88
N ILE A 27 18.82 12.68 17.33
CA ILE A 27 18.51 12.38 18.73
C ILE A 27 18.65 10.88 19.00
N HIS A 28 18.52 10.03 17.98
CA HIS A 28 18.52 8.57 18.14
C HIS A 28 19.85 7.89 17.78
N GLN A 29 20.81 8.64 17.23
CA GLN A 29 22.22 8.23 17.05
C GLN A 29 22.34 6.81 16.47
N ASP A 30 21.88 6.67 15.23
CA ASP A 30 21.85 5.38 14.52
C ASP A 30 23.18 5.02 13.82
N CYS A 31 24.15 5.94 13.83
CA CYS A 31 25.53 5.72 13.35
C CYS A 31 26.50 5.61 14.54
N GLU A 32 27.17 4.48 14.66
CA GLU A 32 28.20 4.22 15.67
C GLU A 32 29.59 4.40 15.07
N LEU A 33 30.34 5.39 15.55
CA LEU A 33 31.71 5.63 15.09
C LEU A 33 32.63 4.54 15.66
N THR A 34 33.24 3.75 14.80
CA THR A 34 34.15 2.66 15.19
C THR A 34 35.61 3.10 15.19
N ASN A 35 36.00 4.03 14.32
CA ASN A 35 37.39 4.49 14.21
C ASN A 35 37.45 5.95 13.73
N SER A 36 38.43 6.72 14.22
CA SER A 36 38.63 8.11 13.79
C SER A 36 40.12 8.48 13.82
N ARG A 37 40.63 8.93 12.67
CA ARG A 37 41.96 9.51 12.44
C ARG A 37 41.79 10.82 11.66
N THR A 38 42.84 11.63 11.58
CA THR A 38 42.79 13.01 11.04
C THR A 38 42.13 13.15 9.66
N ASN A 39 42.21 12.11 8.81
CA ASN A 39 41.61 12.10 7.46
C ASN A 39 40.77 10.82 7.18
N HIS A 40 40.40 10.08 8.22
CA HIS A 40 39.71 8.81 8.05
C HIS A 40 38.74 8.57 9.20
N PHE A 41 37.51 8.20 8.91
CA PHE A 41 36.55 7.81 9.92
C PHE A 41 35.77 6.60 9.43
N GLU A 42 35.51 5.68 10.35
CA GLU A 42 34.71 4.50 10.10
C GLU A 42 33.52 4.54 11.04
N PHE A 43 32.35 4.18 10.53
CA PHE A 43 31.14 4.06 11.33
C PHE A 43 30.31 2.89 10.84
N SER A 44 29.55 2.30 11.75
CA SER A 44 28.54 1.29 11.46
C SER A 44 27.15 1.89 11.58
N ARG A 45 26.21 1.42 10.77
CA ARG A 45 24.80 1.80 10.79
C ARG A 45 23.96 0.61 10.38
N ARG A 46 22.80 0.41 11.02
CA ARG A 46 21.84 -0.63 10.61
C ARG A 46 21.18 -0.27 9.27
N LEU A 47 20.92 -1.26 8.42
CA LEU A 47 20.31 -1.03 7.11
C LEU A 47 18.93 -0.37 7.22
N ALA A 48 18.10 -0.86 8.13
CA ALA A 48 16.86 -0.21 8.52
C ALA A 48 16.95 0.12 10.01
N THR A 49 16.54 1.33 10.36
CA THR A 49 16.34 1.75 11.74
C THR A 49 14.85 1.94 11.94
N CYS A 50 14.43 1.96 13.20
CA CYS A 50 13.03 2.12 13.53
C CYS A 50 12.67 3.61 13.71
N ASP A 51 13.64 4.53 13.59
CA ASP A 51 13.37 5.96 13.46
C ASP A 51 12.81 6.23 12.05
N PRO A 52 11.55 6.66 11.90
CA PRO A 52 10.97 6.91 10.58
C PRO A 52 11.58 8.13 9.85
N ARG A 53 12.41 8.93 10.54
CA ARG A 53 13.16 10.04 9.93
C ARG A 53 14.42 9.57 9.22
N ASP A 54 14.85 8.36 9.52
CA ASP A 54 16.07 7.79 9.01
C ASP A 54 15.90 7.19 7.62
N TYR A 55 16.96 7.26 6.82
CA TYR A 55 16.95 6.66 5.50
C TYR A 55 17.06 5.14 5.61
N ARG A 56 16.03 4.41 5.18
CA ARG A 56 16.10 2.95 5.08
C ARG A 56 16.97 2.54 3.89
N ILE A 57 18.07 1.86 4.16
CA ILE A 57 18.95 1.26 3.15
C ILE A 57 18.29 -0.03 2.70
N GLU A 58 17.72 0.00 1.49
CA GLU A 58 17.14 -1.15 0.80
C GLU A 58 17.99 -1.48 -0.44
N LYS A 59 17.69 -2.61 -1.11
CA LYS A 59 18.35 -2.93 -2.39
C LYS A 59 18.04 -1.86 -3.44
N GLY A 60 18.98 -1.63 -4.34
CA GLY A 60 18.89 -0.61 -5.39
C GLY A 60 19.72 0.64 -5.10
N THR A 61 19.37 1.75 -5.75
CA THR A 61 20.14 3.00 -5.67
C THR A 61 19.88 3.75 -4.37
N SER A 62 20.96 4.04 -3.65
CA SER A 62 21.02 4.88 -2.47
C SER A 62 21.63 6.25 -2.80
N ASN A 63 21.10 7.30 -2.18
CA ASN A 63 21.56 8.68 -2.37
C ASN A 63 22.42 9.09 -1.18
N ILE A 64 23.70 9.37 -1.42
CA ILE A 64 24.64 9.88 -0.42
C ILE A 64 24.78 11.40 -0.62
N LEU A 65 24.45 12.17 0.41
CA LEU A 65 24.69 13.62 0.43
C LEU A 65 26.02 13.90 1.12
N LEU A 66 26.98 14.45 0.37
CA LEU A 66 28.25 14.95 0.89
C LEU A 66 28.16 16.46 1.05
N ALA A 67 28.59 16.98 2.20
CA ALA A 67 28.63 18.41 2.46
C ALA A 67 29.92 18.81 3.18
N ILE A 68 30.52 19.91 2.74
CA ILE A 68 31.75 20.49 3.27
C ILE A 68 31.44 21.93 3.67
N GLY A 69 31.74 22.29 4.91
CA GLY A 69 31.62 23.66 5.40
C GLY A 69 32.97 24.22 5.80
N THR A 70 33.21 25.51 5.54
CA THR A 70 34.44 26.19 6.02
C THR A 70 34.33 26.68 7.47
N ARG A 71 33.13 26.60 8.07
CA ARG A 71 32.85 26.96 9.48
C ARG A 71 32.91 25.72 10.38
N LYS A 72 33.40 25.90 11.63
CA LYS A 72 33.42 24.84 12.67
C LYS A 72 32.06 24.21 12.98
N ARG A 73 30.94 24.90 12.75
CA ARG A 73 29.58 24.38 12.91
C ARG A 73 28.69 24.87 11.78
N LEU A 74 28.24 23.94 10.95
CA LEU A 74 27.27 24.19 9.90
C LEU A 74 25.85 23.99 10.44
N LYS A 75 25.00 25.03 10.37
CA LYS A 75 23.59 24.95 10.82
C LYS A 75 22.61 24.68 9.67
N SER A 76 23.02 24.94 8.42
CA SER A 76 22.22 24.74 7.23
C SER A 76 23.10 24.55 6.01
N LEU A 77 22.67 23.71 5.06
CA LEU A 77 23.33 23.54 3.77
C LEU A 77 23.03 24.68 2.78
N ARG A 78 22.20 25.66 3.17
CA ARG A 78 22.01 26.93 2.44
C ARG A 78 22.99 28.03 2.87
N ASP A 79 23.86 27.77 3.84
CA ASP A 79 24.90 28.72 4.22
C ASP A 79 25.83 28.92 3.00
N PRO A 80 26.15 30.15 2.58
CA PRO A 80 27.08 30.40 1.48
C PRO A 80 28.48 29.80 1.71
N ASN A 81 28.81 29.44 2.95
CA ASN A 81 30.05 28.75 3.32
C ASN A 81 29.95 27.21 3.28
N ALA A 82 28.85 26.67 2.75
CA ALA A 82 28.61 25.25 2.57
C ALA A 82 28.68 24.89 1.07
N ALA A 83 29.53 23.93 0.71
CA ALA A 83 29.45 23.22 -0.56
C ALA A 83 28.82 21.84 -0.30
N HIS A 84 27.92 21.39 -1.18
CA HIS A 84 27.30 20.07 -1.03
C HIS A 84 27.04 19.43 -2.40
N GLN A 85 27.03 18.10 -2.42
CA GLN A 85 26.83 17.31 -3.61
C GLN A 85 26.14 15.98 -3.27
N ILE A 86 25.22 15.55 -4.13
CA ILE A 86 24.58 14.24 -4.01
C ILE A 86 25.32 13.26 -4.92
N ARG A 87 25.55 12.05 -4.41
CA ARG A 87 26.14 10.91 -5.11
C ARG A 87 25.17 9.75 -5.06
N PHE A 88 25.00 9.07 -6.18
CA PHE A 88 24.17 7.87 -6.28
C PHE A 88 25.10 6.66 -6.22
N THR A 89 24.76 5.67 -5.40
CA THR A 89 25.53 4.42 -5.30
C THR A 89 24.64 3.27 -4.84
N GLN A 90 25.12 2.04 -4.90
CA GLN A 90 24.44 0.87 -4.37
C GLN A 90 25.13 0.44 -3.08
N LEU A 91 24.46 0.63 -1.93
CA LEU A 91 25.00 0.25 -0.62
C LEU A 91 24.85 -1.26 -0.35
N LEU A 92 23.88 -1.91 -0.98
CA LEU A 92 23.63 -3.34 -0.87
C LEU A 92 23.86 -4.00 -2.23
N PRO A 93 24.99 -4.71 -2.44
CA PRO A 93 25.25 -5.40 -3.70
C PRO A 93 24.20 -6.50 -3.94
N ASP A 94 23.87 -6.73 -5.22
CA ASP A 94 22.84 -7.70 -5.58
C ASP A 94 23.30 -9.17 -5.49
N ASN A 95 24.62 -9.42 -5.42
CA ASN A 95 25.21 -10.75 -5.20
C ASN A 95 26.40 -10.72 -4.22
N ASP A 96 26.52 -11.80 -3.45
CA ASP A 96 27.75 -12.17 -2.72
C ASP A 96 28.90 -12.25 -3.74
N GLY A 97 30.08 -11.70 -3.42
CA GLY A 97 31.21 -11.52 -4.34
C GLY A 97 31.81 -12.77 -4.99
N GLY A 98 31.14 -13.93 -4.98
CA GLY A 98 31.60 -15.20 -5.54
C GLY A 98 31.71 -15.25 -7.07
N HIS A 99 30.87 -14.54 -7.83
CA HIS A 99 30.93 -14.58 -9.30
C HIS A 99 32.09 -13.78 -9.91
N LEU A 100 32.59 -12.75 -9.22
CA LEU A 100 33.77 -12.01 -9.68
C LEU A 100 35.06 -12.82 -9.49
N THR A 101 35.11 -13.68 -8.47
CA THR A 101 36.24 -14.57 -8.19
C THR A 101 36.40 -15.69 -9.21
N GLU A 102 35.30 -16.25 -9.76
CA GLU A 102 35.38 -17.26 -10.82
C GLU A 102 35.81 -16.68 -12.18
N VAL A 103 35.34 -15.49 -12.56
CA VAL A 103 35.78 -14.83 -13.81
C VAL A 103 37.27 -14.49 -13.76
N SER A 104 37.78 -14.10 -12.58
CA SER A 104 39.22 -13.90 -12.36
C SER A 104 40.02 -15.20 -12.50
N ASN A 105 39.48 -16.36 -12.13
CA ASN A 105 40.19 -17.64 -12.22
C ASN A 105 40.16 -18.28 -13.62
N GLN A 106 39.28 -17.81 -14.53
CA GLN A 106 39.17 -18.32 -15.92
C GLN A 106 39.96 -17.50 -16.96
N MET A 107 40.93 -16.67 -16.53
CA MET A 107 41.68 -15.72 -17.36
C MET A 107 42.45 -16.30 -18.57
N ALA A 108 42.59 -17.63 -18.70
CA ALA A 108 43.41 -18.23 -19.76
C ALA A 108 42.78 -18.24 -21.17
N ASN A 109 41.46 -18.01 -21.33
CA ASN A 109 40.75 -18.18 -22.63
C ASN A 109 39.68 -17.10 -22.91
N LEU A 110 39.89 -15.85 -22.49
CA LEU A 110 38.94 -14.76 -22.69
C LEU A 110 39.42 -13.82 -23.80
N ASN A 111 38.51 -13.47 -24.72
CA ASN A 111 38.73 -12.49 -25.77
C ASN A 111 37.89 -11.24 -25.51
N THR A 112 38.34 -10.09 -26.00
CA THR A 112 37.62 -8.81 -25.86
C THR A 112 37.35 -8.17 -27.21
N LEU A 113 36.15 -7.62 -27.38
CA LEU A 113 35.69 -6.86 -28.54
C LEU A 113 35.18 -5.49 -28.07
N GLU A 114 35.60 -4.41 -28.72
CA GLU A 114 35.07 -3.08 -28.46
C GLU A 114 34.20 -2.62 -29.63
N ILE A 115 32.99 -2.15 -29.33
CA ILE A 115 32.01 -1.66 -30.28
C ILE A 115 31.81 -0.19 -29.95
N ARG A 116 32.40 0.70 -30.75
CA ARG A 116 32.42 2.14 -30.49
C ARG A 116 31.93 2.91 -31.71
N ALA A 117 31.31 4.07 -31.46
CA ALA A 117 31.11 5.06 -32.50
C ALA A 117 32.35 5.93 -32.56
N GLU A 118 33.19 5.79 -33.59
CA GLU A 118 34.48 6.48 -33.63
C GLU A 118 34.36 7.94 -34.08
N ASN A 119 35.02 8.83 -33.35
CA ASN A 119 35.25 10.22 -33.73
C ASN A 119 33.98 11.02 -34.11
N VAL A 120 32.89 10.76 -33.39
CA VAL A 120 31.60 11.41 -33.58
C VAL A 120 31.70 12.87 -33.18
N LEU A 121 31.27 13.78 -34.06
CA LEU A 121 31.06 15.18 -33.70
C LEU A 121 29.66 15.32 -33.10
N ILE A 122 29.57 15.47 -31.77
CA ILE A 122 28.28 15.58 -31.08
C ILE A 122 27.59 16.88 -31.56
N PRO A 123 26.37 16.78 -32.13
CA PRO A 123 25.63 17.96 -32.55
C PRO A 123 25.31 18.92 -31.40
N ALA A 124 25.28 20.22 -31.69
CA ALA A 124 24.89 21.28 -30.73
C ALA A 124 23.36 21.36 -30.53
N ARG A 125 22.71 20.21 -30.36
CA ARG A 125 21.28 20.06 -30.03
C ARG A 125 21.15 19.28 -28.73
N VAL A 126 20.03 19.47 -28.03
CA VAL A 126 19.82 18.90 -26.69
C VAL A 126 19.89 17.38 -26.70
N THR A 127 19.21 16.73 -27.64
CA THR A 127 19.16 15.28 -27.76
C THR A 127 19.62 14.86 -29.15
N THR A 128 20.55 13.89 -29.22
CA THR A 128 20.95 13.23 -30.46
C THR A 128 21.04 11.73 -30.22
N TYR A 129 20.48 10.95 -31.14
CA TYR A 129 20.67 9.51 -31.19
C TYR A 129 21.61 9.20 -32.36
N TRP A 130 22.78 8.63 -32.05
CA TRP A 130 23.82 8.33 -33.03
C TRP A 130 23.96 6.84 -33.23
N CYS A 131 23.86 6.38 -34.47
CA CYS A 131 23.93 4.97 -34.82
C CYS A 131 25.28 4.70 -35.49
N ALA A 132 26.07 3.79 -34.94
CA ALA A 132 27.28 3.28 -35.57
C ALA A 132 27.20 1.76 -35.72
N ILE A 133 27.24 1.27 -36.96
CA ILE A 133 27.18 -0.12 -37.34
C ILE A 133 28.58 -0.58 -37.69
N VAL A 134 29.09 -1.53 -36.92
CA VAL A 134 30.43 -2.11 -37.07
C VAL A 134 30.34 -3.53 -37.60
N GLU A 135 31.30 -3.91 -38.45
CA GLU A 135 31.47 -5.29 -38.90
C GLU A 135 32.36 -6.07 -37.92
N LEU A 136 31.97 -7.31 -37.63
CA LEU A 136 32.75 -8.22 -36.78
C LEU A 136 33.83 -8.93 -37.58
N GLY A 137 34.99 -9.14 -36.93
CA GLY A 137 36.12 -9.85 -37.54
C GLY A 137 35.84 -11.32 -37.91
N GLU A 138 36.62 -11.84 -38.85
CA GLU A 138 36.46 -13.19 -39.46
C GLU A 138 36.35 -14.34 -38.45
N ALA A 139 37.01 -14.25 -37.29
CA ALA A 139 36.96 -15.28 -36.25
C ALA A 139 35.54 -15.50 -35.69
N LEU A 140 34.77 -14.42 -35.54
CA LEU A 140 33.39 -14.45 -35.02
C LEU A 140 32.39 -14.95 -36.07
N LYS A 141 32.74 -14.89 -37.37
CA LYS A 141 31.89 -15.38 -38.47
C LYS A 141 31.81 -16.91 -38.50
N ARG A 142 32.88 -17.60 -38.06
CA ARG A 142 33.01 -19.07 -38.20
C ARG A 142 32.46 -19.85 -37.02
N THR A 143 32.66 -19.35 -35.80
CA THR A 143 32.36 -20.10 -34.57
C THR A 143 31.49 -19.28 -33.62
N LYS A 144 30.57 -19.97 -32.95
CA LYS A 144 29.69 -19.39 -31.94
C LYS A 144 30.48 -19.21 -30.64
N HIS A 145 30.30 -18.07 -30.01
CA HIS A 145 30.90 -17.69 -28.74
C HIS A 145 29.83 -17.28 -27.74
N HIS A 146 30.22 -17.23 -26.47
CA HIS A 146 29.38 -16.68 -25.40
C HIS A 146 30.02 -15.44 -24.81
N VAL A 147 29.28 -14.33 -24.86
CA VAL A 147 29.57 -13.14 -24.08
C VAL A 147 29.29 -13.44 -22.62
N ILE A 148 30.28 -13.19 -21.77
CA ILE A 148 30.21 -13.46 -20.32
C ILE A 148 30.29 -12.20 -19.47
N LYS A 149 30.72 -11.08 -20.07
CA LYS A 149 30.79 -9.78 -19.42
C LYS A 149 30.70 -8.67 -20.47
N TYR A 150 30.07 -7.54 -20.12
CA TYR A 150 30.23 -6.30 -20.87
C TYR A 150 30.32 -5.08 -19.94
N GLU A 151 30.98 -4.03 -20.41
CA GLU A 151 31.20 -2.78 -19.67
C GLU A 151 31.27 -1.57 -20.60
N ALA A 152 30.89 -0.40 -20.10
CA ALA A 152 30.96 0.87 -20.82
C ALA A 152 32.40 1.32 -21.07
N VAL A 153 32.65 1.88 -22.25
CA VAL A 153 33.88 2.59 -22.56
C VAL A 153 33.52 3.99 -23.03
N ILE A 154 33.76 4.98 -22.18
CA ILE A 154 33.36 6.38 -22.43
C ILE A 154 34.61 7.23 -22.60
N SER A 155 34.59 8.12 -23.58
CA SER A 155 35.70 9.04 -23.84
C SER A 155 35.93 9.98 -22.65
N ALA A 156 37.20 10.22 -22.32
CA ALA A 156 37.57 11.08 -21.20
C ALA A 156 36.98 12.49 -21.39
N GLY A 157 36.26 13.00 -20.39
CA GLY A 157 35.58 14.30 -20.44
C GLY A 157 34.16 14.28 -21.02
N ASN A 158 33.74 13.19 -21.66
CA ASN A 158 32.42 13.11 -22.31
C ASN A 158 31.34 12.39 -21.48
N VAL A 159 31.66 11.98 -20.25
CA VAL A 159 30.74 11.30 -19.33
C VAL A 159 29.44 12.08 -19.10
N GLN A 160 29.51 13.41 -19.19
CA GLN A 160 28.34 14.29 -19.04
C GLN A 160 27.43 14.36 -20.28
N PHE A 161 27.93 13.96 -21.45
CA PHE A 161 27.17 13.99 -22.71
C PHE A 161 26.59 12.62 -23.05
N VAL A 162 27.25 11.53 -22.70
CA VAL A 162 26.81 10.17 -23.02
C VAL A 162 25.79 9.70 -21.98
N HIS A 163 24.51 9.65 -22.37
CA HIS A 163 23.40 9.35 -21.46
C HIS A 163 23.10 7.84 -21.36
N HIS A 164 23.07 7.15 -22.51
CA HIS A 164 23.00 5.69 -22.60
C HIS A 164 23.50 5.23 -23.96
N PHE A 165 23.80 3.95 -24.08
CA PHE A 165 23.98 3.30 -25.36
C PHE A 165 23.53 1.84 -25.34
N GLU A 166 23.03 1.39 -26.49
CA GLU A 166 22.53 0.04 -26.72
C GLU A 166 23.28 -0.58 -27.89
N VAL A 167 23.57 -1.88 -27.79
CA VAL A 167 24.17 -2.66 -28.87
C VAL A 167 23.17 -3.67 -29.37
N PHE A 168 22.88 -3.59 -30.66
CA PHE A 168 21.96 -4.44 -31.37
C PHE A 168 22.67 -5.34 -32.36
N HIS A 169 22.17 -6.56 -32.55
CA HIS A 169 22.53 -7.44 -33.65
C HIS A 169 21.63 -7.16 -34.87
N CYS A 170 22.25 -6.99 -36.04
CA CYS A 170 21.57 -6.75 -37.30
C CYS A 170 21.41 -8.04 -38.12
N GLN A 171 20.24 -8.25 -38.73
CA GLN A 171 19.95 -9.46 -39.51
C GLN A 171 20.04 -9.28 -41.03
N GLN A 172 19.94 -8.05 -41.55
CA GLN A 172 19.88 -7.78 -42.99
C GLN A 172 20.98 -6.82 -43.47
N MET A 173 21.92 -6.49 -42.59
CA MET A 173 22.96 -5.51 -42.89
C MET A 173 24.07 -6.09 -43.75
N THR A 174 24.57 -5.30 -44.70
CA THR A 174 25.61 -5.69 -45.66
C THR A 174 26.86 -4.82 -45.62
N ARG A 175 26.80 -3.65 -44.97
CA ARG A 175 27.89 -2.68 -44.88
C ARG A 175 27.89 -1.92 -43.54
N PRO A 176 29.04 -1.41 -43.08
CA PRO A 176 29.11 -0.49 -41.95
C PRO A 176 28.38 0.84 -42.23
N PHE A 177 27.99 1.55 -41.17
CA PHE A 177 27.33 2.86 -41.24
C PHE A 177 27.63 3.67 -39.98
N ALA A 178 27.70 4.98 -40.08
CA ALA A 178 27.75 5.86 -38.91
C ALA A 178 27.03 7.18 -39.23
N GLY A 179 26.08 7.58 -38.39
CA GLY A 179 25.30 8.80 -38.61
C GLY A 179 24.18 8.98 -37.59
N ASP A 180 23.34 10.00 -37.82
CA ASP A 180 22.16 10.21 -36.98
C ASP A 180 21.13 9.09 -37.22
N CYS A 181 20.63 8.50 -36.12
CA CYS A 181 19.68 7.40 -36.19
C CYS A 181 18.32 7.79 -36.81
N SER A 182 17.96 9.07 -36.76
CA SER A 182 16.66 9.57 -37.23
C SER A 182 16.72 10.07 -38.67
N GLU A 183 17.82 10.71 -39.05
CA GLU A 183 17.95 11.39 -40.35
C GLU A 183 18.62 10.48 -41.40
N ASP A 184 19.68 9.77 -41.01
CA ASP A 184 20.61 9.13 -41.96
C ASP A 184 20.52 7.59 -41.97
N LYS A 185 19.74 7.00 -41.06
CA LYS A 185 19.73 5.55 -40.82
C LYS A 185 19.22 4.78 -42.05
N PRO A 186 20.03 3.85 -42.61
CA PRO A 186 19.62 3.05 -43.76
C PRO A 186 18.45 2.13 -43.41
N SER A 187 17.62 1.80 -44.41
CA SER A 187 16.40 1.01 -44.19
C SER A 187 16.71 -0.40 -43.71
N GLU A 188 17.85 -0.97 -44.13
CA GLU A 188 18.36 -2.28 -43.71
C GLU A 188 18.69 -2.31 -42.21
N ALA A 189 19.07 -1.17 -41.62
CA ALA A 189 19.37 -1.06 -40.19
C ALA A 189 18.11 -1.13 -39.30
N ARG A 190 16.91 -1.19 -39.88
CA ARG A 190 15.69 -1.55 -39.15
C ARG A 190 15.73 -2.99 -38.63
N SER A 191 16.55 -3.85 -39.26
CA SER A 191 16.79 -5.23 -38.80
C SER A 191 17.68 -5.32 -37.57
N CYS A 192 18.26 -4.21 -37.11
CA CYS A 192 19.10 -4.14 -35.91
C CYS A 192 18.21 -3.95 -34.67
N SER A 193 17.45 -4.98 -34.31
CA SER A 193 16.45 -4.95 -33.24
C SER A 193 16.73 -5.88 -32.07
N LYS A 194 17.64 -6.85 -32.23
CA LYS A 194 18.00 -7.80 -31.17
C LYS A 194 19.04 -7.19 -30.23
N VAL A 195 18.72 -6.98 -28.97
CA VAL A 195 19.60 -6.37 -27.97
C VAL A 195 20.63 -7.37 -27.49
N LEU A 196 21.91 -7.03 -27.63
CA LEU A 196 23.03 -7.81 -27.07
C LEU A 196 23.53 -7.24 -25.75
N ALA A 197 23.51 -5.92 -25.60
CA ALA A 197 23.94 -5.22 -24.40
C ALA A 197 23.27 -3.84 -24.34
N ALA A 198 22.98 -3.39 -23.13
CA ALA A 198 22.46 -2.06 -22.86
C ALA A 198 23.23 -1.45 -21.68
N TRP A 199 23.52 -0.16 -21.77
CA TRP A 199 24.16 0.58 -20.69
C TRP A 199 23.52 1.95 -20.55
N ALA A 200 23.34 2.40 -19.31
CA ALA A 200 22.88 3.74 -18.99
C ALA A 200 23.73 4.32 -17.87
N MET A 201 23.74 5.64 -17.72
CA MET A 201 24.46 6.32 -16.65
C MET A 201 24.23 5.66 -15.28
N GLY A 202 25.32 5.31 -14.60
CA GLY A 202 25.29 4.68 -13.27
C GLY A 202 25.34 3.14 -13.30
N ALA A 203 25.21 2.50 -14.45
CA ALA A 203 25.39 1.06 -14.57
C ALA A 203 26.88 0.67 -14.51
N ASN A 204 27.21 -0.32 -13.68
CA ASN A 204 28.52 -0.97 -13.63
C ASN A 204 28.62 -2.07 -14.72
N GLN A 205 29.74 -2.79 -14.77
CA GLN A 205 29.87 -3.98 -15.61
C GLN A 205 28.78 -5.02 -15.30
N ILE A 206 28.25 -5.67 -16.34
CA ILE A 206 27.33 -6.80 -16.21
C ILE A 206 28.10 -8.08 -16.46
N VAL A 207 27.98 -9.05 -15.55
CA VAL A 207 28.62 -10.36 -15.62
C VAL A 207 27.53 -11.43 -15.69
N TYR A 208 27.64 -12.32 -16.68
CA TYR A 208 26.69 -13.41 -16.89
C TYR A 208 27.01 -14.59 -15.94
N PRO A 209 26.00 -15.33 -15.49
CA PRO A 209 26.18 -16.47 -14.59
C PRO A 209 26.75 -17.69 -15.32
N PRO A 210 27.46 -18.62 -14.65
CA PRO A 210 28.12 -19.77 -15.30
C PRO A 210 27.17 -20.68 -16.10
N GLU A 211 25.87 -20.66 -15.80
CA GLU A 211 24.81 -21.39 -16.47
C GLU A 211 24.48 -20.84 -17.86
N ALA A 212 24.81 -19.58 -18.17
CA ALA A 212 24.41 -18.94 -19.40
C ALA A 212 25.41 -17.91 -19.95
N GLY A 213 25.42 -17.74 -21.27
CA GLY A 213 26.17 -16.69 -21.96
C GLY A 213 25.40 -16.14 -23.15
N MET A 214 25.57 -14.85 -23.46
CA MET A 214 24.87 -14.23 -24.58
C MET A 214 25.52 -14.68 -25.91
N PRO A 215 24.79 -15.31 -26.84
CA PRO A 215 25.36 -15.86 -28.05
C PRO A 215 25.87 -14.77 -29.00
N LEU A 216 27.09 -14.95 -29.52
CA LEU A 216 27.75 -14.07 -30.47
C LEU A 216 28.46 -14.89 -31.56
N GLY A 217 28.21 -14.58 -32.83
CA GLY A 217 28.88 -15.24 -33.96
C GLY A 217 28.37 -16.66 -34.28
N GLY A 218 29.05 -17.31 -35.23
CA GLY A 218 28.73 -18.67 -35.71
C GLY A 218 28.17 -18.74 -37.13
N THR A 219 28.04 -19.95 -37.67
CA THR A 219 27.53 -20.20 -39.02
C THR A 219 26.08 -19.69 -39.15
N GLY A 220 25.87 -18.72 -40.05
CA GLY A 220 24.56 -18.06 -40.24
C GLY A 220 24.37 -16.77 -39.43
N PHE A 221 25.36 -16.36 -38.62
CA PHE A 221 25.34 -15.08 -37.92
C PHE A 221 25.74 -13.94 -38.87
N VAL A 222 24.85 -12.95 -39.04
CA VAL A 222 25.18 -11.74 -39.80
C VAL A 222 26.13 -10.87 -38.96
N PRO A 223 27.36 -10.60 -39.42
CA PRO A 223 28.43 -10.08 -38.58
C PRO A 223 28.39 -8.56 -38.41
N PHE A 224 27.21 -7.99 -38.19
CA PHE A 224 27.05 -6.55 -38.02
C PHE A 224 26.36 -6.24 -36.70
N LEU A 225 27.00 -5.40 -35.90
CA LEU A 225 26.45 -4.89 -34.64
C LEU A 225 26.27 -3.38 -34.74
N MET A 226 25.14 -2.88 -34.26
CA MET A 226 24.87 -1.45 -34.19
C MET A 226 24.99 -0.98 -32.75
N VAL A 227 25.87 -0.03 -32.47
CA VAL A 227 25.82 0.78 -31.25
C VAL A 227 24.99 2.03 -31.50
N GLU A 228 23.93 2.19 -30.72
CA GLU A 228 23.11 3.39 -30.67
C GLU A 228 23.47 4.18 -29.42
N ILE A 229 23.95 5.41 -29.58
CA ILE A 229 24.37 6.29 -28.47
C ILE A 229 23.40 7.46 -28.36
N HIS A 230 22.80 7.61 -27.19
CA HIS A 230 22.04 8.81 -26.86
C HIS A 230 22.96 9.85 -26.20
N TYR A 231 23.18 10.94 -26.90
CA TYR A 231 23.84 12.14 -26.37
C TYR A 231 22.82 13.14 -25.83
N ASN A 232 23.05 13.58 -24.59
CA ASN A 232 22.35 14.71 -23.97
C ASN A 232 23.31 15.91 -23.83
N ASN A 233 23.13 16.92 -24.68
CA ASN A 233 23.93 18.14 -24.73
C ASN A 233 23.06 19.36 -24.40
N GLU A 234 22.59 19.44 -23.15
CA GLU A 234 21.68 20.49 -22.67
C GLU A 234 22.19 21.92 -22.92
N GLN A 235 23.50 22.12 -22.78
CA GLN A 235 24.15 23.41 -22.98
C GLN A 235 24.45 23.72 -24.45
N LYS A 236 24.14 22.80 -25.37
CA LYS A 236 24.36 22.95 -26.82
C LYS A 236 25.81 23.31 -27.16
N VAL A 237 26.75 22.71 -26.44
CA VAL A 237 28.18 22.96 -26.63
C VAL A 237 28.59 22.37 -27.98
N ALA A 238 29.27 23.17 -28.80
CA ALA A 238 29.76 22.75 -30.11
C ALA A 238 31.20 22.22 -30.05
N GLY A 239 31.60 21.43 -31.04
CA GLY A 239 32.99 20.98 -31.23
C GLY A 239 33.43 19.81 -30.36
N ILE A 240 32.51 19.14 -29.67
CA ILE A 240 32.82 17.96 -28.85
C ILE A 240 32.97 16.74 -29.73
N ARG A 241 34.08 16.02 -29.58
CA ARG A 241 34.35 14.75 -30.27
C ARG A 241 34.23 13.59 -29.29
N ASP A 242 33.59 12.51 -29.71
CA ASP A 242 33.37 11.32 -28.90
C ASP A 242 33.74 10.02 -29.63
N SER A 243 34.35 9.09 -28.90
CA SER A 243 34.66 7.72 -29.33
C SER A 243 34.19 6.68 -28.30
N SER A 244 32.96 6.83 -27.80
CA SER A 244 32.39 5.97 -26.76
C SER A 244 31.66 4.73 -27.32
N GLY A 245 31.40 3.76 -26.44
CA GLY A 245 30.65 2.54 -26.75
C GLY A 245 30.78 1.46 -25.67
N LEU A 246 30.77 0.19 -26.08
CA LEU A 246 30.82 -0.97 -25.18
C LEU A 246 32.04 -1.84 -25.41
N ARG A 247 32.63 -2.35 -24.33
CA ARG A 247 33.56 -3.48 -24.37
C ARG A 247 32.84 -4.75 -23.94
N ILE A 248 32.96 -5.77 -24.77
CA ILE A 248 32.37 -7.09 -24.59
C ILE A 248 33.52 -8.09 -24.36
N THR A 249 33.39 -8.92 -23.34
CA THR A 249 34.29 -10.05 -23.07
C THR A 249 33.57 -11.36 -23.37
N TYR A 250 34.17 -12.21 -24.19
CA TYR A 250 33.57 -13.45 -24.66
C TYR A 250 34.54 -14.63 -24.56
N THR A 251 33.97 -15.84 -24.56
CA THR A 251 34.69 -17.11 -24.45
C THR A 251 34.28 -18.07 -25.57
N ASN A 252 35.23 -18.94 -25.93
CA ASN A 252 35.01 -20.04 -26.90
C ASN A 252 34.38 -21.26 -26.19
N LYS A 253 34.44 -21.33 -24.86
CA LYS A 253 33.82 -22.40 -24.07
C LYS A 253 32.36 -22.05 -23.81
N LEU A 254 31.47 -22.61 -24.62
CA LEU A 254 30.03 -22.41 -24.48
C LEU A 254 29.54 -22.88 -23.10
N ARG A 255 28.73 -22.03 -22.47
CA ARG A 255 27.98 -22.33 -21.25
C ARG A 255 26.72 -23.14 -21.60
N PRO A 256 26.09 -23.80 -20.61
CA PRO A 256 24.96 -24.70 -20.87
C PRO A 256 23.78 -24.07 -21.61
N ASN A 257 23.51 -22.78 -21.39
CA ASN A 257 22.37 -22.09 -21.98
C ASN A 257 22.79 -20.83 -22.76
N ASP A 258 22.05 -20.52 -23.83
CA ASP A 258 22.07 -19.18 -24.41
C ASP A 258 21.25 -18.24 -23.52
N ALA A 259 21.79 -17.05 -23.27
CA ALA A 259 21.07 -15.98 -22.59
C ALA A 259 20.34 -15.07 -23.61
N GLY A 260 19.26 -14.43 -23.17
CA GLY A 260 18.53 -13.42 -23.90
C GLY A 260 18.29 -12.16 -23.05
N ILE A 261 17.86 -11.09 -23.73
CA ILE A 261 17.40 -9.85 -23.10
C ILE A 261 15.98 -9.60 -23.59
N ILE A 262 15.04 -9.35 -22.66
CA ILE A 262 13.68 -8.92 -22.99
C ILE A 262 13.46 -7.52 -22.45
N GLU A 263 12.86 -6.66 -23.28
CA GLU A 263 12.38 -5.35 -22.87
C GLU A 263 10.94 -5.41 -22.36
N LEU A 264 10.76 -5.17 -21.07
CA LEU A 264 9.45 -5.06 -20.43
C LEU A 264 9.12 -3.59 -20.15
N GLY A 265 7.87 -3.17 -20.34
CA GLY A 265 7.51 -1.79 -19.98
C GLY A 265 6.43 -1.13 -20.83
N LEU A 266 6.42 0.20 -20.83
CA LEU A 266 5.46 0.98 -21.60
C LEU A 266 5.94 1.13 -23.05
N ILE A 267 5.00 1.05 -23.99
CA ILE A 267 5.26 1.47 -25.38
C ILE A 267 5.54 2.98 -25.37
N TYR A 268 6.56 3.40 -26.11
CA TYR A 268 6.95 4.80 -26.30
C TYR A 268 5.89 5.52 -27.13
N SER A 269 4.84 6.00 -26.46
CA SER A 269 3.68 6.64 -27.09
C SER A 269 3.04 7.63 -26.13
N ASP A 270 2.48 8.69 -26.71
CA ASP A 270 1.65 9.68 -26.04
C ASP A 270 0.40 9.09 -25.36
N ALA A 271 0.06 7.82 -25.61
CA ALA A 271 -0.99 7.10 -24.89
C ALA A 271 -0.78 7.06 -23.37
N ASN A 272 0.46 6.90 -22.90
CA ASN A 272 0.79 6.71 -21.48
C ASN A 272 1.33 7.99 -20.81
N SER A 273 0.79 9.15 -21.17
CA SER A 273 1.30 10.45 -20.75
C SER A 273 0.98 10.80 -19.29
N ILE A 274 1.87 11.59 -18.67
CA ILE A 274 1.83 11.92 -17.24
C ILE A 274 1.39 13.38 -17.05
N PRO A 275 0.39 13.64 -16.18
CA PRO A 275 -0.08 15.00 -15.94
C PRO A 275 0.93 15.84 -15.13
N PRO A 276 0.94 17.18 -15.29
CA PRO A 276 1.76 18.08 -14.47
C PRO A 276 1.32 18.10 -12.99
N GLY A 277 2.23 18.54 -12.12
CA GLY A 277 1.93 18.85 -10.71
C GLY A 277 1.67 17.64 -9.82
N GLN A 278 2.06 16.43 -10.23
CA GLN A 278 1.82 15.22 -9.45
C GLN A 278 2.99 14.92 -8.51
N SER A 279 2.70 14.69 -7.23
CA SER A 279 3.70 14.17 -6.29
C SER A 279 4.05 12.72 -6.57
N LYS A 280 3.06 11.91 -6.97
CA LYS A 280 3.19 10.51 -7.38
C LYS A 280 2.11 10.19 -8.42
N PHE A 281 2.52 9.63 -9.56
CA PHE A 281 1.60 9.14 -10.59
C PHE A 281 2.08 7.78 -11.10
N PRO A 282 1.46 6.66 -10.68
CA PRO A 282 1.85 5.33 -11.11
C PRO A 282 1.24 4.95 -12.46
N ILE A 283 2.03 4.36 -13.33
CA ILE A 283 1.57 3.71 -14.58
C ILE A 283 2.15 2.29 -14.62
N THR A 284 1.30 1.31 -14.91
CA THR A 284 1.68 -0.10 -14.97
C THR A 284 1.53 -0.62 -16.39
N ALA A 285 2.63 -1.14 -16.93
CA ALA A 285 2.68 -1.92 -18.15
C ALA A 285 2.58 -3.42 -17.85
N LEU A 286 1.96 -4.17 -18.74
CA LEU A 286 1.82 -5.62 -18.63
C LEU A 286 2.40 -6.33 -19.87
N CYS A 287 3.18 -7.38 -19.61
CA CYS A 287 3.42 -8.46 -20.54
C CYS A 287 2.37 -9.56 -20.27
N PRO A 288 1.34 -9.71 -21.13
CA PRO A 288 0.23 -10.62 -20.86
C PRO A 288 0.64 -12.09 -21.02
N ALA A 289 -0.18 -12.97 -20.43
CA ALA A 289 -0.03 -14.43 -20.51
C ALA A 289 0.09 -14.93 -21.95
N ASP A 290 -0.65 -14.34 -22.89
CA ASP A 290 -0.62 -14.71 -24.31
C ASP A 290 0.77 -14.50 -24.95
N CYS A 291 1.55 -13.53 -24.44
CA CYS A 291 2.91 -13.28 -24.91
C CYS A 291 3.92 -14.17 -24.19
N THR A 292 3.81 -14.33 -22.86
CA THR A 292 4.71 -15.22 -22.10
C THR A 292 4.49 -16.69 -22.46
N GLN A 293 3.34 -17.06 -23.02
CA GLN A 293 3.09 -18.40 -23.57
C GLN A 293 4.01 -18.73 -24.77
N LYS A 294 4.73 -17.74 -25.32
CA LYS A 294 5.78 -17.95 -26.34
C LYS A 294 7.14 -18.28 -25.73
N PHE A 295 7.27 -18.29 -24.40
CA PHE A 295 8.47 -18.77 -23.72
C PHE A 295 8.61 -20.30 -23.84
N PRO A 296 9.82 -20.84 -23.62
CA PRO A 296 10.05 -22.29 -23.60
C PRO A 296 9.15 -23.00 -22.59
N ILE A 297 8.87 -24.29 -22.81
CA ILE A 297 7.91 -25.05 -21.99
C ILE A 297 8.27 -25.09 -20.49
N ASN A 298 9.57 -25.06 -20.18
CA ASN A 298 10.11 -25.03 -18.82
C ASN A 298 10.25 -23.59 -18.27
N GLY A 299 9.80 -22.59 -19.01
CA GLY A 299 9.94 -21.17 -18.67
C GLY A 299 11.35 -20.62 -18.85
N ILE A 300 11.57 -19.45 -18.26
CA ILE A 300 12.84 -18.71 -18.27
C ILE A 300 13.27 -18.35 -16.84
N PHE A 301 14.57 -18.23 -16.64
CA PHE A 301 15.23 -17.85 -15.40
C PHE A 301 15.89 -16.49 -15.56
N ILE A 302 15.37 -15.49 -14.86
CA ILE A 302 15.88 -14.12 -14.86
C ILE A 302 17.02 -14.01 -13.84
N PHE A 303 18.17 -13.53 -14.29
CA PHE A 303 19.36 -13.36 -13.46
C PHE A 303 19.81 -11.91 -13.28
N ALA A 304 19.39 -11.01 -14.17
CA ALA A 304 19.64 -9.58 -14.00
C ALA A 304 18.49 -8.74 -14.56
N SER A 305 18.37 -7.51 -14.05
CA SER A 305 17.33 -6.56 -14.41
C SER A 305 17.91 -5.15 -14.38
N GLN A 306 17.68 -4.37 -15.44
CA GLN A 306 18.13 -2.98 -15.55
C GLN A 306 16.91 -2.09 -15.77
N LEU A 307 16.57 -1.30 -14.76
CA LEU A 307 15.42 -0.40 -14.77
C LEU A 307 15.81 0.94 -15.40
N HIS A 308 14.95 1.47 -16.25
CA HIS A 308 15.17 2.73 -16.97
C HIS A 308 13.92 3.62 -17.00
N ALA A 309 14.13 4.90 -16.70
CA ALA A 309 13.17 6.01 -16.81
C ALA A 309 13.94 7.31 -17.08
N HIS A 310 13.23 8.36 -17.49
CA HIS A 310 13.80 9.70 -17.62
C HIS A 310 13.67 10.50 -16.31
N LEU A 311 13.67 11.84 -16.42
CA LEU A 311 13.89 12.77 -15.31
C LEU A 311 12.79 12.76 -14.23
N THR A 312 11.58 12.33 -14.56
CA THR A 312 10.43 12.32 -13.64
C THR A 312 10.24 10.97 -12.94
N GLY A 313 10.92 9.91 -13.36
CA GLY A 313 10.94 8.61 -12.71
C GLY A 313 11.41 8.69 -11.25
N ARG A 314 10.65 8.05 -10.33
CA ARG A 314 10.96 8.03 -8.88
C ARG A 314 11.05 6.62 -8.31
N LYS A 315 10.22 5.70 -8.78
CA LYS A 315 10.23 4.30 -8.34
C LYS A 315 9.85 3.40 -9.51
N LEU A 316 10.64 2.36 -9.74
CA LEU A 316 10.41 1.36 -10.77
C LEU A 316 10.52 -0.02 -10.15
N PHE A 317 9.63 -0.92 -10.55
CA PHE A 317 9.71 -2.33 -10.16
C PHE A 317 8.92 -3.20 -11.14
N THR A 318 9.35 -4.45 -11.28
CA THR A 318 8.63 -5.47 -12.04
C THR A 318 8.16 -6.57 -11.11
N SER A 319 7.01 -7.17 -11.41
CA SER A 319 6.42 -8.24 -10.60
C SER A 319 5.89 -9.34 -11.50
N VAL A 320 6.05 -10.60 -11.06
CA VAL A 320 5.48 -11.76 -11.72
C VAL A 320 4.08 -12.00 -11.14
N ILE A 321 3.09 -12.27 -11.99
CA ILE A 321 1.72 -12.57 -11.58
C ILE A 321 1.37 -13.93 -12.18
N ARG A 322 0.98 -14.88 -11.32
CA ARG A 322 0.57 -16.24 -11.69
C ARG A 322 -0.77 -16.53 -11.04
N ASP A 323 -1.73 -17.03 -11.82
CA ASP A 323 -3.10 -17.32 -11.37
C ASP A 323 -3.79 -16.13 -10.66
N GLY A 324 -3.59 -14.92 -11.21
CA GLY A 324 -4.16 -13.69 -10.65
C GLY A 324 -3.53 -13.20 -9.33
N LYS A 325 -2.46 -13.86 -8.85
CA LYS A 325 -1.74 -13.51 -7.62
C LYS A 325 -0.33 -13.00 -7.93
N LYS A 326 0.03 -11.89 -7.29
CA LYS A 326 1.38 -11.31 -7.37
C LYS A 326 2.37 -12.22 -6.64
N HIS A 327 3.33 -12.76 -7.37
CA HIS A 327 4.44 -13.54 -6.84
C HIS A 327 5.63 -12.59 -6.60
N ILE A 328 5.87 -12.27 -5.34
CA ILE A 328 7.04 -11.49 -4.92
C ILE A 328 8.18 -12.48 -4.70
N GLN A 329 8.96 -12.74 -5.76
CA GLN A 329 10.23 -13.46 -5.62
C GLN A 329 11.37 -12.43 -5.59
N PRO A 330 12.21 -12.39 -4.53
CA PRO A 330 13.50 -11.74 -4.65
C PRO A 330 14.31 -12.45 -5.73
N LEU A 331 15.14 -11.71 -6.49
CA LEU A 331 16.16 -12.30 -7.36
C LEU A 331 17.15 -13.11 -6.50
N ARG A 332 16.85 -14.38 -6.19
CA ARG A 332 17.80 -15.30 -5.55
C ARG A 332 17.54 -16.78 -5.90
N PRO A 333 18.51 -17.49 -6.50
CA PRO A 333 19.56 -16.94 -7.37
C PRO A 333 18.96 -16.35 -8.66
N TYR A 334 17.78 -16.83 -9.06
CA TYR A 334 17.09 -16.45 -10.29
C TYR A 334 15.58 -16.33 -10.04
N VAL A 335 14.87 -15.48 -10.81
CA VAL A 335 13.39 -15.45 -10.81
C VAL A 335 12.89 -16.35 -11.94
N HIS A 336 12.05 -17.33 -11.62
CA HIS A 336 11.50 -18.26 -12.62
C HIS A 336 10.15 -17.78 -13.15
N VAL A 337 10.07 -17.54 -14.46
CA VAL A 337 8.85 -17.13 -15.17
C VAL A 337 8.38 -18.28 -16.05
N GLN A 338 7.15 -18.72 -15.83
CA GLN A 338 6.52 -19.82 -16.55
C GLN A 338 5.65 -19.31 -17.70
N PRO A 339 5.46 -20.11 -18.78
CA PRO A 339 4.48 -19.80 -19.81
C PRO A 339 3.08 -19.59 -19.20
N GLY A 340 2.43 -18.48 -19.54
CA GLY A 340 1.13 -18.09 -18.98
C GLY A 340 1.19 -17.13 -17.78
N ASP A 341 2.39 -16.85 -17.23
CA ASP A 341 2.57 -15.78 -16.25
C ASP A 341 2.33 -14.40 -16.88
N VAL A 342 1.97 -13.42 -16.07
CA VAL A 342 1.90 -12.00 -16.46
C VAL A 342 3.03 -11.24 -15.79
N LEU A 343 3.84 -10.50 -16.56
CA LEU A 343 4.89 -9.63 -16.01
C LEU A 343 4.38 -8.20 -15.95
N ALA A 344 4.36 -7.60 -14.77
CA ALA A 344 3.86 -6.25 -14.54
C ALA A 344 4.99 -5.29 -14.16
N THR A 345 5.33 -4.36 -15.04
CA THR A 345 6.34 -3.31 -14.80
C THR A 345 5.62 -2.01 -14.44
N THR A 346 5.86 -1.51 -13.23
CA THR A 346 5.24 -0.29 -12.71
C THR A 346 6.27 0.81 -12.51
N CYS A 347 6.00 1.96 -13.09
CA CYS A 347 6.79 3.18 -12.94
C CYS A 347 5.96 4.24 -12.21
N VAL A 348 6.56 4.86 -11.19
CA VAL A 348 5.97 5.95 -10.41
C VAL A 348 6.71 7.23 -10.73
N TYR A 349 5.97 8.19 -11.29
CA TYR A 349 6.50 9.48 -11.74
C TYR A 349 6.18 10.60 -10.75
N GLY A 350 7.06 11.61 -10.68
CA GLY A 350 6.89 12.81 -9.89
C GLY A 350 7.13 14.06 -10.73
N THR A 351 6.06 14.81 -11.02
CA THR A 351 6.02 16.00 -11.88
C THR A 351 5.76 17.29 -11.11
N LEU A 352 6.07 17.31 -9.80
CA LEU A 352 6.01 18.53 -8.98
C LEU A 352 6.94 19.60 -9.56
N GLY A 353 6.36 20.74 -9.95
CA GLY A 353 7.10 21.87 -10.55
C GLY A 353 6.97 21.96 -12.07
N LEU A 354 6.52 20.90 -12.75
CA LEU A 354 6.22 20.95 -14.18
C LEU A 354 4.83 21.55 -14.41
N LYS A 355 4.72 22.41 -15.42
CA LYS A 355 3.46 23.07 -15.84
C LYS A 355 2.80 22.41 -17.05
N HIS A 356 3.57 21.63 -17.81
CA HIS A 356 3.15 20.96 -19.03
C HIS A 356 3.07 19.45 -18.82
N TRP A 357 2.36 18.77 -19.72
CA TRP A 357 2.33 17.31 -19.76
C TRP A 357 3.70 16.76 -20.10
N THR A 358 4.00 15.61 -19.49
CA THR A 358 5.17 14.80 -19.84
C THR A 358 4.68 13.65 -20.70
N TRP A 359 5.08 13.62 -21.96
CA TRP A 359 4.62 12.61 -22.92
C TRP A 359 5.37 11.30 -22.73
N GLY A 360 4.77 10.17 -23.10
CA GLY A 360 5.53 8.94 -23.30
C GLY A 360 6.27 9.02 -24.64
N GLY A 361 7.60 8.93 -24.64
CA GLY A 361 8.38 9.22 -25.85
C GLY A 361 9.88 9.02 -25.69
N TYR A 362 10.62 9.37 -26.75
CA TYR A 362 12.07 9.20 -26.82
C TYR A 362 12.84 10.40 -26.26
N GLY A 363 12.24 11.59 -26.24
CA GLY A 363 12.94 12.80 -25.78
C GLY A 363 13.27 12.77 -24.30
N ILE A 364 14.32 13.49 -23.88
CA ILE A 364 14.68 13.62 -22.46
C ILE A 364 13.61 14.34 -21.63
N GLU A 365 12.82 15.21 -22.27
CA GLU A 365 11.65 15.88 -21.66
C GLU A 365 10.38 15.01 -21.69
N ASP A 366 10.39 13.92 -22.46
CA ASP A 366 9.40 12.85 -22.44
C ASP A 366 9.77 11.84 -21.34
N GLU A 367 8.97 10.78 -21.19
CA GLU A 367 9.22 9.71 -20.25
C GLU A 367 9.19 8.32 -20.86
N MET A 368 9.93 7.43 -20.16
CA MET A 368 10.00 6.02 -20.44
C MET A 368 9.70 5.20 -19.18
N CYS A 369 9.30 3.94 -19.39
CA CYS A 369 9.18 2.94 -18.34
C CYS A 369 9.69 1.63 -18.92
N VAL A 370 10.94 1.28 -18.64
CA VAL A 370 11.56 0.09 -19.24
C VAL A 370 12.30 -0.71 -18.17
N ASN A 371 12.24 -2.02 -18.31
CA ASN A 371 13.07 -2.96 -17.60
C ASN A 371 13.70 -3.93 -18.62
N TYR A 372 15.02 -3.87 -18.76
CA TYR A 372 15.78 -4.85 -19.53
C TYR A 372 16.05 -6.05 -18.62
N VAL A 373 15.42 -7.17 -18.96
CA VAL A 373 15.48 -8.40 -18.19
C VAL A 373 16.45 -9.35 -18.88
N HIS A 374 17.53 -9.71 -18.19
CA HIS A 374 18.48 -10.72 -18.64
C HIS A 374 18.06 -12.09 -18.12
N TYR A 375 17.93 -13.07 -19.01
CA TYR A 375 17.40 -14.39 -18.68
C TYR A 375 18.03 -15.51 -19.51
N TYR A 376 17.77 -16.76 -19.10
CA TYR A 376 18.04 -17.97 -19.87
C TYR A 376 16.97 -19.05 -19.62
N PRO A 377 16.76 -20.02 -20.52
CA PRO A 377 17.31 -20.08 -21.88
C PRO A 377 16.69 -18.99 -22.77
N ALA A 378 17.44 -18.56 -23.79
CA ALA A 378 16.98 -17.56 -24.76
C ALA A 378 15.66 -17.97 -25.41
N ALA A 379 14.78 -16.99 -25.62
CA ALA A 379 13.46 -17.15 -26.22
C ALA A 379 13.31 -16.15 -27.37
N GLU A 380 12.39 -16.41 -28.30
CA GLU A 380 12.19 -15.57 -29.50
C GLU A 380 11.59 -14.18 -29.16
N VAL A 381 10.93 -14.06 -28.01
CA VAL A 381 10.35 -12.79 -27.54
C VAL A 381 11.47 -11.83 -27.17
N GLU A 382 11.49 -10.66 -27.80
CA GLU A 382 12.47 -9.59 -27.55
C GLU A 382 11.83 -8.41 -26.81
N VAL A 383 10.64 -8.00 -27.25
CA VAL A 383 9.91 -6.88 -26.65
C VAL A 383 8.57 -7.38 -26.15
N CYS A 384 8.27 -7.07 -24.89
CA CYS A 384 6.95 -7.25 -24.32
C CYS A 384 6.51 -5.98 -23.59
N LYS A 385 6.01 -5.02 -24.36
CA LYS A 385 5.56 -3.71 -23.88
C LYS A 385 4.07 -3.53 -24.05
N SER A 386 3.49 -2.61 -23.30
CA SER A 386 2.06 -2.28 -23.46
C SER A 386 1.76 -0.79 -23.31
N ALA A 387 0.64 -0.36 -23.86
CA ALA A 387 0.05 0.95 -23.65
C ALA A 387 -1.46 0.81 -23.46
N VAL A 388 -2.10 1.81 -22.84
CA VAL A 388 -3.56 1.90 -22.90
C VAL A 388 -4.04 1.93 -24.35
N SER A 389 -5.16 1.26 -24.64
CA SER A 389 -5.68 1.23 -26.01
C SER A 389 -6.07 2.63 -26.50
N ASN A 390 -5.58 3.01 -27.68
CA ASN A 390 -5.94 4.27 -28.35
C ASN A 390 -7.46 4.42 -28.51
N ALA A 391 -8.19 3.32 -28.75
CA ALA A 391 -9.65 3.33 -28.86
C ALA A 391 -10.31 3.74 -27.53
N SER A 392 -9.83 3.21 -26.40
CA SER A 392 -10.31 3.56 -25.06
C SER A 392 -9.99 5.01 -24.70
N LEU A 393 -8.80 5.50 -25.05
CA LEU A 393 -8.43 6.91 -24.89
C LEU A 393 -9.32 7.84 -25.71
N HIS A 394 -9.56 7.52 -26.99
CA HIS A 394 -10.44 8.33 -27.82
C HIS A 394 -11.87 8.38 -27.27
N ALA A 395 -12.40 7.26 -26.77
CA ALA A 395 -13.71 7.23 -26.11
C ALA A 395 -13.73 8.07 -24.82
N PHE A 396 -12.66 8.01 -24.02
CA PHE A 396 -12.49 8.82 -22.83
C PHE A 396 -12.48 10.33 -23.14
N PHE A 397 -11.69 10.76 -24.12
CA PHE A 397 -11.65 12.16 -24.54
C PHE A 397 -12.99 12.65 -25.12
N ALA A 398 -13.70 11.81 -25.87
CA ALA A 398 -15.04 12.12 -26.37
C ALA A 398 -16.03 12.40 -25.21
N ARG A 399 -15.97 11.62 -24.12
CA ARG A 399 -16.78 11.86 -22.91
C ARG A 399 -16.41 13.17 -22.19
N LEU A 400 -15.17 13.63 -22.34
CA LEU A 400 -14.70 14.91 -21.79
C LEU A 400 -14.95 16.11 -22.72
N GLY A 401 -15.63 15.90 -23.86
CA GLY A 401 -16.00 16.97 -24.80
C GLY A 401 -15.04 17.14 -25.99
N VAL A 402 -13.96 16.36 -26.08
CA VAL A 402 -13.01 16.42 -27.20
C VAL A 402 -13.37 15.34 -28.23
N LYS A 403 -14.27 15.69 -29.15
CA LYS A 403 -14.86 14.75 -30.13
C LYS A 403 -14.11 14.64 -31.45
N ASP A 404 -13.17 15.56 -31.74
CA ASP A 404 -12.42 15.53 -33.01
C ASP A 404 -11.51 14.29 -33.05
N LYS A 405 -11.74 13.42 -34.05
CA LYS A 405 -10.97 12.19 -34.24
C LYS A 405 -9.62 12.43 -34.95
N ARG A 406 -9.43 13.58 -35.60
CA ARG A 406 -8.20 13.93 -36.33
C ARG A 406 -7.06 14.37 -35.41
N LEU A 407 -7.39 14.85 -34.22
CA LEU A 407 -6.39 15.22 -33.21
C LEU A 407 -5.59 14.00 -32.77
N LYS A 408 -4.27 14.15 -32.68
CA LYS A 408 -3.37 13.21 -32.03
C LYS A 408 -3.67 13.13 -30.53
N ILE A 409 -3.21 12.06 -29.87
CA ILE A 409 -3.56 11.81 -28.47
C ILE A 409 -3.01 12.91 -27.54
N HIS A 410 -1.76 13.36 -27.70
CA HIS A 410 -1.19 14.49 -26.94
C HIS A 410 -1.96 15.81 -27.13
N GLU A 411 -2.48 16.08 -28.34
CA GLU A 411 -3.30 17.26 -28.61
C GLU A 411 -4.63 17.19 -27.82
N LYS A 412 -5.20 15.98 -27.69
CA LYS A 412 -6.41 15.76 -26.87
C LYS A 412 -6.15 15.96 -25.39
N TYR A 413 -5.00 15.51 -24.88
CA TYR A 413 -4.59 15.82 -23.49
C TYR A 413 -4.52 17.33 -23.26
N SER A 414 -3.98 18.07 -24.22
CA SER A 414 -3.84 19.54 -24.13
C SER A 414 -5.17 20.28 -24.26
N ALA A 415 -6.13 19.73 -25.01
CA ALA A 415 -7.46 20.33 -25.22
C ALA A 415 -8.41 20.20 -24.01
N VAL A 416 -8.10 19.33 -23.05
CA VAL A 416 -8.95 19.12 -21.86
C VAL A 416 -8.57 20.09 -20.75
N ARG A 417 -9.57 20.79 -20.19
CA ARG A 417 -9.41 21.47 -18.89
C ARG A 417 -9.41 20.45 -17.75
N TRP A 418 -8.23 20.18 -17.20
CA TRP A 418 -8.03 19.18 -16.15
C TRP A 418 -8.45 19.68 -14.76
N THR A 419 -9.25 18.86 -14.08
CA THR A 419 -9.61 19.01 -12.67
C THR A 419 -9.19 17.74 -11.92
N LYS A 420 -9.16 17.78 -10.59
CA LYS A 420 -8.82 16.60 -9.77
C LYS A 420 -9.69 15.39 -10.12
N ALA A 421 -11.00 15.59 -10.28
CA ALA A 421 -11.94 14.53 -10.65
C ALA A 421 -11.61 13.89 -12.02
N LYS A 422 -11.30 14.71 -13.04
CA LYS A 422 -10.94 14.19 -14.38
C LYS A 422 -9.60 13.45 -14.37
N LEU A 423 -8.65 13.90 -13.56
CA LEU A 423 -7.37 13.21 -13.37
C LEU A 423 -7.57 11.87 -12.67
N ASP A 424 -8.45 11.80 -11.68
CA ASP A 424 -8.79 10.53 -11.02
C ASP A 424 -9.48 9.57 -11.99
N SER A 425 -10.36 10.05 -12.89
CA SER A 425 -10.92 9.22 -13.97
C SER A 425 -9.87 8.75 -14.99
N LEU A 426 -8.85 9.55 -15.28
CA LEU A 426 -7.73 9.13 -16.14
C LEU A 426 -6.91 8.02 -15.47
N ARG A 427 -6.65 8.13 -14.15
CA ARG A 427 -5.97 7.07 -13.39
C ARG A 427 -6.77 5.77 -13.43
N GLU A 428 -8.08 5.85 -13.27
CA GLU A 428 -8.97 4.71 -13.37
C GLU A 428 -8.92 4.09 -14.78
N LEU A 429 -8.94 4.91 -15.83
CA LEU A 429 -8.77 4.45 -17.21
C LEU A 429 -7.47 3.67 -17.38
N PHE A 430 -6.33 4.22 -16.92
CA PHE A 430 -5.04 3.53 -16.95
C PHE A 430 -5.02 2.26 -16.10
N ALA A 431 -5.91 2.10 -15.13
CA ALA A 431 -6.02 0.92 -14.29
C ALA A 431 -6.86 -0.21 -14.94
N VAL A 432 -7.91 0.12 -15.70
CA VAL A 432 -8.91 -0.87 -16.16
C VAL A 432 -9.01 -1.05 -17.67
N ALA A 433 -8.52 -0.09 -18.46
CA ALA A 433 -8.71 -0.13 -19.91
C ALA A 433 -7.93 -1.28 -20.57
N PRO A 434 -8.47 -1.84 -21.69
CA PRO A 434 -7.73 -2.75 -22.56
C PRO A 434 -6.42 -2.14 -23.07
N LEU A 435 -5.48 -3.01 -23.44
CA LEU A 435 -4.12 -2.64 -23.79
C LEU A 435 -3.83 -2.85 -25.28
N ASN A 436 -3.02 -1.97 -25.85
CA ASN A 436 -2.24 -2.28 -27.03
C ASN A 436 -0.92 -2.90 -26.56
N VAL A 437 -0.56 -4.07 -27.07
CA VAL A 437 0.61 -4.83 -26.63
C VAL A 437 1.59 -4.96 -27.80
N ALA A 438 2.86 -4.69 -27.54
CA ALA A 438 3.95 -4.96 -28.46
C ALA A 438 4.65 -6.23 -27.97
N CYS A 439 4.17 -7.39 -28.44
CA CYS A 439 4.82 -8.69 -28.26
C CYS A 439 5.62 -8.98 -29.54
N LEU A 440 6.91 -8.58 -29.54
CA LEU A 440 7.75 -8.61 -30.74
C LEU A 440 8.81 -9.71 -30.67
N ARG A 441 9.14 -10.26 -31.83
CA ARG A 441 10.23 -11.20 -32.06
C ARG A 441 11.57 -10.46 -32.15
N HIS A 442 12.68 -11.20 -32.17
CA HIS A 442 14.01 -10.65 -32.49
C HIS A 442 14.06 -9.84 -33.81
N SER A 443 13.19 -10.17 -34.78
CA SER A 443 13.09 -9.46 -36.07
C SER A 443 12.39 -8.09 -35.99
N GLY A 444 11.82 -7.75 -34.82
CA GLY A 444 10.99 -6.56 -34.64
C GLY A 444 9.53 -6.74 -35.07
N GLU A 445 9.16 -7.92 -35.58
CA GLU A 445 7.79 -8.24 -36.01
C GLU A 445 6.92 -8.72 -34.85
N LEU A 446 5.62 -8.42 -34.90
CA LEU A 446 4.63 -8.95 -33.95
C LEU A 446 4.45 -10.46 -34.12
N PHE A 447 4.26 -11.17 -33.01
CA PHE A 447 3.87 -12.58 -33.08
C PHE A 447 2.49 -12.73 -33.77
N PRO A 448 2.37 -13.59 -34.81
CA PRO A 448 1.10 -13.78 -35.49
C PRO A 448 0.10 -14.60 -34.64
N GLY A 449 -1.18 -14.53 -35.00
CA GLY A 449 -2.22 -15.44 -34.47
C GLY A 449 -2.87 -15.04 -33.15
N HIS A 450 -2.60 -13.84 -32.61
CA HIS A 450 -3.35 -13.34 -31.45
C HIS A 450 -4.79 -12.94 -31.84
N PRO A 451 -5.84 -13.31 -31.09
CA PRO A 451 -7.25 -13.08 -31.48
C PRO A 451 -7.60 -11.62 -31.79
N THR A 452 -6.93 -10.68 -31.12
CA THR A 452 -7.15 -9.24 -31.29
C THR A 452 -6.04 -8.54 -32.09
N ASN A 453 -5.12 -9.30 -32.69
CA ASN A 453 -3.89 -8.81 -33.32
C ASN A 453 -3.11 -7.84 -32.40
N TRP A 454 -2.98 -8.21 -31.12
CA TRP A 454 -2.36 -7.42 -30.05
C TRP A 454 -2.92 -5.99 -29.82
N SER A 455 -4.07 -5.68 -30.41
CA SER A 455 -4.82 -4.45 -30.17
C SER A 455 -5.96 -4.72 -29.19
N ARG A 456 -6.25 -3.82 -28.25
CA ARG A 456 -7.36 -4.00 -27.28
C ARG A 456 -7.32 -5.34 -26.52
N VAL A 457 -6.12 -5.82 -26.21
CA VAL A 457 -5.91 -7.01 -25.38
C VAL A 457 -6.56 -6.77 -24.00
N PRO A 458 -7.43 -7.67 -23.52
CA PRO A 458 -8.03 -7.53 -22.20
C PRO A 458 -6.96 -7.40 -21.13
N ARG A 459 -7.14 -6.45 -20.21
CA ARG A 459 -6.24 -6.33 -19.06
C ARG A 459 -6.57 -7.46 -18.07
N PRO A 460 -5.60 -8.31 -17.69
CA PRO A 460 -5.85 -9.37 -16.72
C PRO A 460 -6.28 -8.76 -15.38
N ALA A 461 -7.37 -9.28 -14.82
CA ALA A 461 -7.81 -8.93 -13.47
C ALA A 461 -6.92 -9.67 -12.45
N TYR A 462 -6.19 -8.91 -11.64
CA TYR A 462 -5.41 -9.45 -10.52
C TYR A 462 -5.67 -8.60 -9.28
N ALA A 463 -5.57 -9.22 -8.11
CA ALA A 463 -5.76 -8.52 -6.84
C ALA A 463 -4.66 -7.46 -6.70
N VAL A 464 -5.03 -6.19 -6.88
CA VAL A 464 -4.19 -5.07 -6.49
C VAL A 464 -4.28 -4.99 -4.97
N GLU A 465 -3.25 -5.44 -4.25
CA GLU A 465 -3.11 -5.00 -2.87
C GLU A 465 -3.06 -3.47 -2.87
N PRO A 466 -3.90 -2.79 -2.07
CA PRO A 466 -3.94 -1.34 -2.05
C PRO A 466 -2.52 -0.81 -1.82
N SER A 467 -2.07 0.05 -2.74
CA SER A 467 -0.77 0.69 -2.68
C SER A 467 -0.66 1.53 -1.41
N GLY A 468 -0.17 0.92 -0.33
CA GLY A 468 0.03 1.58 0.95
C GLY A 468 -0.33 0.73 2.15
N THR A 469 0.27 -0.46 2.31
CA THR A 469 0.59 -1.06 3.61
C THR A 469 1.62 -2.17 3.38
N ASN A 470 2.56 -2.31 4.31
CA ASN A 470 3.66 -3.26 4.28
C ASN A 470 3.18 -4.71 4.06
N SER A 471 3.51 -5.32 2.92
CA SER A 471 3.33 -6.75 2.68
C SER A 471 4.67 -7.38 2.29
N ALA A 472 5.47 -7.69 3.32
CA ALA A 472 6.65 -8.54 3.20
C ALA A 472 6.84 -9.38 4.48
N GLU A 473 5.76 -9.96 5.02
CA GLU A 473 5.83 -10.80 6.23
C GLU A 473 5.29 -12.22 6.07
N SER A 474 4.72 -12.62 4.94
CA SER A 474 4.28 -14.01 4.77
C SER A 474 5.17 -14.76 3.79
N LYS A 475 6.20 -15.48 4.30
CA LYS A 475 6.69 -16.80 3.82
C LYS A 475 8.10 -17.10 4.35
N TRP A 476 8.23 -17.42 5.63
CA TRP A 476 9.34 -18.20 6.19
C TRP A 476 8.82 -19.10 7.30
N ALA A 477 8.08 -20.16 6.94
CA ALA A 477 7.67 -21.19 7.90
C ALA A 477 7.43 -22.53 7.18
N SER A 478 8.50 -23.16 6.71
CA SER A 478 8.58 -24.63 6.60
C SER A 478 10.01 -25.07 6.27
N SER A 479 10.81 -25.32 7.29
CA SER A 479 11.60 -26.55 7.47
C SER A 479 12.76 -26.33 8.46
N ASP A 480 12.86 -27.31 9.36
CA ASP A 480 13.97 -27.66 10.24
C ASP A 480 14.06 -27.08 11.67
N LEU A 481 13.81 -27.98 12.64
CA LEU A 481 13.93 -27.78 14.08
C LEU A 481 15.42 -27.91 14.48
N SER A 482 16.20 -26.83 14.43
CA SER A 482 17.46 -26.74 15.21
C SER A 482 18.08 -25.33 15.28
N SER A 483 17.42 -24.32 15.86
CA SER A 483 18.16 -23.10 16.28
C SER A 483 17.47 -22.28 17.38
N THR A 484 17.46 -22.81 18.60
CA THR A 484 16.94 -22.15 19.82
C THR A 484 17.72 -20.89 20.27
N LYS A 485 18.78 -20.47 19.57
CA LYS A 485 19.60 -19.28 19.92
C LYS A 485 19.34 -18.02 19.09
N LEU A 486 18.75 -18.14 17.89
CA LEU A 486 18.44 -16.98 17.03
C LEU A 486 17.11 -16.31 17.43
N TRP A 487 16.17 -17.10 17.95
CA TRP A 487 14.87 -16.63 18.42
C TRP A 487 14.98 -15.76 19.67
N THR A 488 15.86 -16.10 20.61
CA THR A 488 16.07 -15.35 21.86
C THR A 488 16.68 -13.95 21.64
N PHE A 489 17.43 -13.73 20.57
CA PHE A 489 18.02 -12.43 20.24
C PHE A 489 17.02 -11.47 19.56
N TRP A 490 16.13 -11.99 18.71
CA TRP A 490 15.04 -11.21 18.07
C TRP A 490 13.99 -10.72 19.07
N PHE A 491 13.61 -11.52 20.08
CA PHE A 491 12.72 -11.10 21.15
C PHE A 491 13.33 -10.00 22.05
N SER A 492 14.66 -9.98 22.20
CA SER A 492 15.37 -8.96 23.00
C SER A 492 15.30 -7.57 22.36
N ILE A 493 15.57 -7.45 21.04
CA ILE A 493 15.58 -6.16 20.32
C ILE A 493 14.17 -5.58 20.15
N LEU A 494 13.17 -6.44 19.92
CA LEU A 494 11.78 -6.00 19.87
C LEU A 494 11.27 -5.60 21.26
N GLY A 495 11.71 -6.31 22.30
CA GLY A 495 11.49 -5.98 23.71
C GLY A 495 12.06 -4.61 24.09
N ASP A 496 13.26 -4.26 23.62
CA ASP A 496 13.89 -2.96 23.86
C ASP A 496 13.18 -1.81 23.13
N TRP A 497 12.64 -2.05 21.92
CA TRP A 497 11.90 -1.05 21.15
C TRP A 497 10.48 -0.80 21.70
N LEU A 498 9.77 -1.87 22.07
CA LEU A 498 8.53 -1.79 22.85
C LEU A 498 8.79 -1.11 24.19
N SER A 499 9.87 -1.44 24.89
CA SER A 499 10.28 -0.77 26.13
C SER A 499 10.49 0.73 25.93
N LEU A 500 11.14 1.19 24.86
CA LEU A 500 11.34 2.62 24.58
C LEU A 500 10.04 3.35 24.20
N GLY A 501 9.18 2.75 23.37
CA GLY A 501 7.87 3.28 23.00
C GLY A 501 6.92 3.40 24.19
N LEU A 502 6.90 2.37 25.05
CA LEU A 502 6.16 2.34 26.31
C LEU A 502 6.72 3.35 27.32
N GLN A 503 8.05 3.45 27.47
CA GLN A 503 8.69 4.47 28.33
C GLN A 503 8.38 5.90 27.88
N LEU A 504 8.26 6.14 26.56
CA LEU A 504 7.84 7.43 26.02
C LEU A 504 6.33 7.68 26.18
N GLY A 505 5.49 6.66 26.01
CA GLY A 505 4.03 6.71 26.25
C GLY A 505 3.71 7.05 27.71
N ILE A 506 4.31 6.34 28.66
CA ILE A 506 4.21 6.58 30.11
C ILE A 506 4.57 8.04 30.46
N ARG A 507 5.61 8.59 29.83
CA ARG A 507 6.06 9.98 30.09
C ARG A 507 5.21 11.05 29.40
N ARG A 508 4.56 10.73 28.28
CA ARG A 508 3.76 11.68 27.48
C ARG A 508 2.30 11.74 27.92
N HIS A 509 1.72 10.60 28.31
CA HIS A 509 0.30 10.50 28.65
C HIS A 509 -0.15 11.55 29.68
N PRO A 510 0.52 11.72 30.84
CA PRO A 510 0.10 12.74 31.83
C PRO A 510 0.11 14.17 31.27
N ARG A 511 1.04 14.49 30.36
CA ARG A 511 1.10 15.81 29.73
C ARG A 511 -0.06 16.05 28.76
N LYS A 512 -0.50 15.00 28.05
CA LYS A 512 -1.67 15.06 27.16
C LYS A 512 -2.97 15.17 27.96
N VAL A 513 -3.10 14.40 29.04
CA VAL A 513 -4.22 14.51 29.99
C VAL A 513 -4.29 15.92 30.57
N LEU A 514 -3.17 16.50 30.99
CA LEU A 514 -3.12 17.88 31.47
C LEU A 514 -3.60 18.90 30.43
N ALA A 515 -3.31 18.68 29.14
CA ALA A 515 -3.81 19.53 28.07
C ALA A 515 -5.34 19.44 27.90
N ILE A 516 -5.92 18.27 28.13
CA ILE A 516 -7.38 18.05 28.15
C ILE A 516 -7.99 18.69 29.39
N GLN A 517 -7.41 18.50 30.57
CA GLN A 517 -7.84 19.16 31.80
C GLN A 517 -7.86 20.68 31.64
N ARG A 518 -6.84 21.28 31.01
CA ARG A 518 -6.82 22.73 30.71
C ARG A 518 -7.97 23.18 29.82
N GLN A 519 -8.38 22.37 28.84
CA GLN A 519 -9.53 22.68 27.99
C GLN A 519 -10.84 22.61 28.78
N VAL A 520 -10.99 21.60 29.66
CA VAL A 520 -12.16 21.47 30.55
C VAL A 520 -12.21 22.60 31.58
N GLN A 521 -11.09 22.97 32.17
CA GLN A 521 -11.00 24.12 33.09
C GLN A 521 -11.31 25.44 32.39
N LYS A 522 -10.88 25.61 31.13
CA LYS A 522 -11.24 26.77 30.31
C LYS A 522 -12.75 26.84 30.11
N TRP A 523 -13.39 25.72 29.81
CA TRP A 523 -14.84 25.63 29.71
C TRP A 523 -15.54 25.97 31.04
N TYR A 524 -15.03 25.46 32.15
CA TYR A 524 -15.59 25.69 33.49
C TYR A 524 -15.61 27.17 33.88
N LYS A 525 -14.61 27.94 33.43
CA LYS A 525 -14.47 29.39 33.68
C LYS A 525 -15.32 30.30 32.77
N MET A 526 -16.08 29.75 31.81
CA MET A 526 -16.90 30.57 30.91
C MET A 526 -18.19 31.05 31.60
N ASN A 527 -18.58 32.30 31.37
CA ASN A 527 -19.85 32.85 31.91
C ASN A 527 -21.09 32.18 31.29
N GLU A 528 -21.08 31.91 29.99
CA GLU A 528 -22.13 31.14 29.29
C GLU A 528 -21.57 29.80 28.81
N ARG A 529 -21.88 28.72 29.55
CA ARG A 529 -21.36 27.38 29.27
C ARG A 529 -22.25 26.62 28.29
N LYS A 530 -21.73 26.38 27.08
CA LYS A 530 -22.29 25.40 26.12
C LYS A 530 -21.92 23.98 26.56
N MET A 531 -22.75 22.96 26.35
CA MET A 531 -22.34 21.57 26.64
C MET A 531 -21.03 21.20 25.91
N MET A 532 -20.22 20.33 26.50
CA MET A 532 -18.98 19.83 25.93
C MET A 532 -19.19 18.61 25.03
N CYS A 533 -18.31 18.42 24.06
CA CYS A 533 -18.19 17.19 23.28
C CYS A 533 -16.75 16.98 22.79
N THR A 534 -16.42 15.77 22.35
CA THR A 534 -15.10 15.49 21.75
C THR A 534 -14.94 16.19 20.40
N GLU A 535 -13.81 16.86 20.22
CA GLU A 535 -13.35 17.40 18.94
C GLU A 535 -12.95 16.22 18.04
N GLY A 536 -13.59 16.18 16.89
CA GLY A 536 -13.52 15.08 15.95
C GLY A 536 -14.56 15.38 14.88
N GLU A 537 -14.04 15.59 13.68
CA GLU A 537 -14.69 16.08 12.47
C GLU A 537 -15.89 15.20 12.04
N ASP A 538 -16.54 15.64 10.97
CA ASP A 538 -17.42 14.89 10.08
C ASP A 538 -16.74 13.63 9.48
N ASN A 539 -16.06 12.85 10.32
CA ASN A 539 -15.14 11.81 9.96
C ASN A 539 -15.88 10.56 9.50
N CYS A 540 -15.47 10.11 8.34
CA CYS A 540 -15.89 8.89 7.68
C CYS A 540 -15.20 7.67 8.34
N GLN A 541 -15.13 7.63 9.66
CA GLN A 541 -14.61 6.51 10.47
C GLN A 541 -15.65 5.98 11.44
N LYS A 542 -16.87 6.51 11.40
CA LYS A 542 -18.03 6.00 12.14
C LYS A 542 -18.77 5.00 11.27
N MET A 543 -19.37 4.00 11.92
CA MET A 543 -20.32 3.11 11.25
C MET A 543 -21.52 3.92 10.74
N CYS A 544 -22.13 4.75 11.56
CA CYS A 544 -23.26 5.59 11.19
C CYS A 544 -22.99 6.59 10.03
N PHE A 545 -23.94 6.71 9.10
CA PHE A 545 -23.88 7.63 7.95
C PHE A 545 -24.28 9.07 8.27
N SER A 546 -25.07 9.30 9.32
CA SER A 546 -25.52 10.63 9.71
C SER A 546 -24.47 11.43 10.49
N ARG A 547 -24.59 12.75 10.48
CA ARG A 547 -23.76 13.68 11.26
C ARG A 547 -24.52 14.14 12.51
N PRO A 548 -23.86 14.23 13.68
CA PRO A 548 -24.49 14.72 14.91
C PRO A 548 -24.66 16.24 14.89
N ARG A 549 -25.90 16.74 14.81
CA ARG A 549 -26.19 18.18 14.84
C ARG A 549 -25.75 18.83 16.15
N TYR A 550 -25.89 18.13 17.28
CA TYR A 550 -25.56 18.65 18.61
C TYR A 550 -24.09 19.12 18.73
N LYS A 551 -23.15 18.57 17.94
CA LYS A 551 -21.74 18.97 17.99
C LYS A 551 -21.48 20.38 17.43
N ARG A 552 -22.45 20.99 16.72
CA ARG A 552 -22.35 22.38 16.23
C ARG A 552 -22.53 23.40 17.34
N SER A 553 -23.35 23.08 18.33
CA SER A 553 -23.66 23.96 19.47
C SER A 553 -22.84 23.67 20.72
N CYS A 554 -21.99 22.63 20.71
CA CYS A 554 -21.15 22.24 21.85
C CYS A 554 -19.75 22.89 21.84
N PHE A 555 -19.16 23.05 23.03
CA PHE A 555 -17.74 23.31 23.23
C PHE A 555 -16.92 22.05 22.91
N ARG A 556 -15.96 22.13 21.98
CA ARG A 556 -15.23 20.97 21.47
C ARG A 556 -13.90 20.81 22.21
N VAL A 557 -13.65 19.61 22.73
CA VAL A 557 -12.42 19.25 23.46
C VAL A 557 -11.55 18.34 22.61
N ASN A 558 -10.33 18.76 22.30
CA ASN A 558 -9.38 18.00 21.49
C ASN A 558 -8.89 16.74 22.19
N MET A 559 -9.37 15.59 21.71
CA MET A 559 -8.94 14.27 22.16
C MET A 559 -8.07 13.56 21.11
N GLY A 560 -7.88 14.15 19.92
CA GLY A 560 -7.26 13.48 18.77
C GLY A 560 -5.77 13.19 18.95
N VAL A 561 -5.13 13.78 19.96
CA VAL A 561 -3.71 13.59 20.31
C VAL A 561 -3.45 12.30 21.11
N LEU A 562 -4.49 11.66 21.63
CA LEU A 562 -4.42 10.49 22.50
C LEU A 562 -4.35 9.18 21.68
N ARG A 563 -3.17 8.83 21.16
CA ARG A 563 -2.92 7.71 20.21
C ARG A 563 -1.76 6.79 20.62
N ASP A 564 -1.27 6.88 21.85
CA ASP A 564 -0.12 6.10 22.32
C ASP A 564 -0.58 4.80 23.01
N ILE A 565 0.20 3.74 22.83
CA ILE A 565 0.17 2.57 23.72
C ILE A 565 1.02 2.94 24.94
N ILE A 566 0.40 2.96 26.11
CA ILE A 566 1.01 3.48 27.35
C ILE A 566 1.84 2.39 28.01
N GLU A 567 1.28 1.20 28.20
CA GLU A 567 1.94 0.10 28.91
C GLU A 567 1.53 -1.24 28.28
N ILE A 568 2.46 -2.17 28.10
CA ILE A 568 2.15 -3.59 27.85
C ILE A 568 2.83 -4.39 28.96
N ASN A 569 2.06 -5.19 29.68
CA ASN A 569 2.54 -6.02 30.77
C ASN A 569 2.19 -7.50 30.50
N PRO A 570 3.10 -8.25 29.85
CA PRO A 570 2.87 -9.66 29.53
C PRO A 570 2.69 -10.53 30.78
N SER A 571 3.44 -10.27 31.85
CA SER A 571 3.37 -11.03 33.10
C SER A 571 2.03 -10.90 33.82
N ARG A 572 1.45 -9.69 33.81
CA ARG A 572 0.13 -9.41 34.41
C ARG A 572 -1.02 -9.57 33.42
N GLY A 573 -0.72 -9.84 32.16
CA GLY A 573 -1.71 -10.10 31.11
C GLY A 573 -2.56 -8.89 30.76
N PHE A 574 -1.98 -7.68 30.66
CA PHE A 574 -2.74 -6.50 30.24
C PHE A 574 -1.96 -5.56 29.32
N VAL A 575 -2.70 -4.69 28.63
CA VAL A 575 -2.22 -3.57 27.84
C VAL A 575 -3.01 -2.31 28.16
N ARG A 576 -2.33 -1.21 28.48
CA ARG A 576 -2.92 0.11 28.73
C ARG A 576 -2.68 1.03 27.54
N VAL A 577 -3.74 1.64 27.03
CA VAL A 577 -3.74 2.41 25.78
C VAL A 577 -4.53 3.70 25.89
N GLU A 578 -4.21 4.65 25.02
CA GLU A 578 -5.01 5.85 24.78
C GLU A 578 -6.22 5.55 23.85
N PRO A 579 -7.35 6.28 23.97
CA PRO A 579 -8.61 5.95 23.31
C PRO A 579 -8.60 5.99 21.78
N ALA A 580 -7.71 6.75 21.14
CA ALA A 580 -7.64 6.82 19.67
C ALA A 580 -6.64 5.84 19.04
N VAL A 581 -6.04 4.94 19.84
CA VAL A 581 -5.33 3.76 19.33
C VAL A 581 -6.34 2.86 18.61
N THR A 582 -5.99 2.40 17.42
CA THR A 582 -6.82 1.47 16.63
C THR A 582 -6.54 0.01 16.97
N ILE A 583 -7.48 -0.88 16.66
CA ILE A 583 -7.29 -2.33 16.85
C ILE A 583 -6.08 -2.84 16.05
N SER A 584 -5.86 -2.37 14.82
CA SER A 584 -4.64 -2.72 14.06
C SER A 584 -3.37 -2.32 14.80
N GLN A 585 -3.28 -1.07 15.27
CA GLN A 585 -2.09 -0.62 16.02
C GLN A 585 -1.84 -1.45 17.28
N LEU A 586 -2.92 -1.88 17.94
CA LEU A 586 -2.85 -2.70 19.13
C LEU A 586 -2.38 -4.13 18.82
N LEU A 587 -2.91 -4.76 17.77
CA LEU A 587 -2.49 -6.09 17.33
C LEU A 587 -1.03 -6.08 16.82
N ASP A 588 -0.62 -5.06 16.07
CA ASP A 588 0.76 -4.88 15.62
C ASP A 588 1.75 -4.83 16.79
N ALA A 589 1.32 -4.36 17.97
CA ALA A 589 2.14 -4.31 19.17
C ALA A 589 2.08 -5.59 20.02
N LEU A 590 0.94 -6.29 20.04
CA LEU A 590 0.71 -7.48 20.88
C LEU A 590 1.18 -8.77 20.21
N LEU A 591 0.91 -8.96 18.92
CA LEU A 591 1.21 -10.22 18.21
C LEU A 591 2.70 -10.59 18.23
N PRO A 592 3.64 -9.64 18.06
CA PRO A 592 5.06 -9.96 18.16
C PRO A 592 5.50 -10.40 19.56
N LEU A 593 4.73 -10.08 20.60
CA LEU A 593 4.95 -10.54 21.97
C LEU A 593 4.27 -11.90 22.25
N GLY A 594 3.67 -12.53 21.23
CA GLY A 594 2.86 -13.73 21.39
C GLY A 594 1.54 -13.46 22.11
N LEU A 595 1.06 -12.21 22.12
CA LEU A 595 -0.16 -11.81 22.81
C LEU A 595 -1.25 -11.39 21.82
N THR A 596 -2.51 -11.49 22.23
CA THR A 596 -3.67 -10.95 21.53
C THR A 596 -4.74 -10.51 22.53
N LEU A 597 -5.84 -9.92 22.05
CA LEU A 597 -6.99 -9.62 22.89
C LEU A 597 -7.95 -10.82 22.95
N PRO A 598 -8.66 -11.05 24.07
CA PRO A 598 -9.70 -12.07 24.13
C PRO A 598 -10.88 -11.79 23.18
N VAL A 599 -11.15 -10.51 22.90
CA VAL A 599 -12.18 -10.07 21.96
C VAL A 599 -11.52 -9.16 20.93
N VAL A 600 -11.38 -9.65 19.70
CA VAL A 600 -10.78 -8.92 18.58
C VAL A 600 -11.88 -8.51 17.59
N PRO A 601 -12.18 -7.21 17.45
CA PRO A 601 -13.07 -6.73 16.40
C PRO A 601 -12.46 -6.92 15.02
N GLU A 602 -13.28 -7.25 14.02
CA GLU A 602 -12.81 -7.61 12.68
C GLU A 602 -12.38 -6.41 11.82
N ILE A 603 -12.75 -5.19 12.22
CA ILE A 603 -12.38 -3.95 11.55
C ILE A 603 -11.21 -3.30 12.29
N GLY A 604 -10.01 -3.40 11.72
CA GLY A 604 -8.77 -2.88 12.30
C GLY A 604 -8.71 -1.37 12.53
N ASN A 605 -9.53 -0.59 11.83
CA ASN A 605 -9.58 0.88 11.91
C ASN A 605 -10.37 1.39 13.12
N LEU A 606 -11.11 0.53 13.82
CA LEU A 606 -11.91 0.92 14.98
C LEU A 606 -10.99 1.33 16.13
N THR A 607 -11.38 2.39 16.83
CA THR A 607 -10.62 2.90 17.98
C THR A 607 -11.08 2.25 19.27
N VAL A 608 -10.15 2.07 20.21
CA VAL A 608 -10.45 1.50 21.54
C VAL A 608 -11.54 2.29 22.25
N GLY A 609 -11.47 3.63 22.23
CA GLY A 609 -12.47 4.48 22.84
C GLY A 609 -13.86 4.34 22.18
N GLY A 610 -13.92 4.15 20.86
CA GLY A 610 -15.17 3.90 20.15
C GLY A 610 -15.84 2.59 20.57
N LEU A 611 -15.04 1.53 20.72
CA LEU A 611 -15.51 0.19 21.13
C LEU A 611 -15.98 0.15 22.58
N VAL A 612 -15.27 0.84 23.48
CA VAL A 612 -15.66 0.97 24.89
C VAL A 612 -16.96 1.77 25.03
N LEU A 613 -17.02 2.95 24.40
CA LEU A 613 -18.12 3.90 24.61
C LEU A 613 -19.38 3.58 23.78
N GLY A 614 -19.26 2.82 22.70
CA GLY A 614 -20.36 2.54 21.75
C GLY A 614 -20.79 1.07 21.63
N GLY A 615 -20.10 0.16 22.33
CA GLY A 615 -20.35 -1.28 22.28
C GLY A 615 -19.59 -1.96 21.14
N GLY A 616 -18.58 -2.76 21.49
CA GLY A 616 -17.75 -3.51 20.55
C GLY A 616 -18.03 -5.01 20.59
N VAL A 617 -18.12 -5.64 19.42
CA VAL A 617 -18.28 -7.09 19.23
C VAL A 617 -17.08 -7.64 18.47
N GLY A 618 -16.88 -8.96 18.56
CA GLY A 618 -15.84 -9.68 17.82
C GLY A 618 -15.93 -11.18 18.08
N SER A 619 -15.23 -11.96 17.26
CA SER A 619 -15.25 -13.43 17.24
C SER A 619 -15.09 -14.15 18.59
N GLY A 620 -14.34 -13.58 19.56
CA GLY A 620 -14.19 -14.11 20.92
C GLY A 620 -15.38 -13.85 21.86
N GLY A 621 -16.41 -13.14 21.39
CA GLY A 621 -17.51 -12.64 22.22
C GLY A 621 -18.35 -13.72 22.89
N ALA A 622 -18.47 -14.91 22.28
CA ALA A 622 -19.19 -16.04 22.86
C ALA A 622 -18.59 -16.47 24.22
N ARG A 623 -17.27 -16.31 24.39
CA ARG A 623 -16.54 -16.71 25.60
C ARG A 623 -16.27 -15.53 26.53
N HIS A 624 -15.92 -14.38 25.96
CA HIS A 624 -15.41 -13.23 26.72
C HIS A 624 -16.38 -12.05 26.78
N GLY A 625 -17.53 -12.16 26.12
CA GLY A 625 -18.54 -11.11 26.01
C GLY A 625 -18.16 -9.97 25.08
N LEU A 626 -18.83 -8.83 25.22
CA LEU A 626 -18.49 -7.60 24.51
C LEU A 626 -17.10 -7.04 24.87
N PHE A 627 -16.57 -6.16 24.03
CA PHE A 627 -15.25 -5.54 24.19
C PHE A 627 -15.05 -4.84 25.55
N GLN A 628 -16.09 -4.29 26.18
CA GLN A 628 -15.95 -3.70 27.52
C GLN A 628 -15.64 -4.72 28.62
N HIS A 629 -16.00 -6.00 28.46
CA HIS A 629 -15.79 -7.01 29.50
C HIS A 629 -14.32 -7.40 29.67
N ILE A 630 -13.52 -7.24 28.60
CA ILE A 630 -12.07 -7.41 28.63
C ILE A 630 -11.34 -6.15 29.15
N CYS A 631 -12.08 -5.06 29.42
CA CYS A 631 -11.49 -3.89 30.06
C CYS A 631 -11.32 -4.14 31.57
N MET A 632 -10.21 -3.67 32.12
CA MET A 632 -9.84 -3.83 33.54
C MET A 632 -9.92 -2.51 34.29
N ALA A 633 -9.56 -1.40 33.63
CA ALA A 633 -9.58 -0.07 34.22
C ALA A 633 -9.81 1.01 33.15
N PHE A 634 -10.38 2.14 33.55
CA PHE A 634 -10.52 3.35 32.73
C PHE A 634 -9.96 4.55 33.48
N GLU A 635 -9.29 5.43 32.74
CA GLU A 635 -8.90 6.75 33.23
C GLU A 635 -9.77 7.80 32.56
N VAL A 636 -10.44 8.65 33.35
CA VAL A 636 -11.48 9.55 32.90
C VAL A 636 -11.25 10.96 33.45
N VAL A 637 -11.30 11.97 32.59
CA VAL A 637 -11.34 13.38 33.01
C VAL A 637 -12.79 13.78 33.24
N THR A 638 -13.14 14.18 34.46
CA THR A 638 -14.49 14.60 34.87
C THR A 638 -14.80 16.04 34.44
N VAL A 639 -16.03 16.50 34.69
CA VAL A 639 -16.48 17.88 34.40
C VAL A 639 -15.67 18.93 35.18
N GLY A 640 -15.23 18.61 36.40
CA GLY A 640 -14.37 19.48 37.21
C GLY A 640 -12.91 19.52 36.73
N GLY A 641 -12.54 18.66 35.77
CA GLY A 641 -11.17 18.51 35.31
C GLY A 641 -10.32 17.60 36.18
N GLU A 642 -10.92 16.86 37.11
CA GLU A 642 -10.24 15.82 37.90
C GLU A 642 -10.01 14.57 37.04
N VAL A 643 -8.95 13.83 37.34
CA VAL A 643 -8.64 12.56 36.68
C VAL A 643 -8.99 11.43 37.64
N LEU A 644 -9.97 10.61 37.28
CA LEU A 644 -10.38 9.46 38.06
C LEU A 644 -9.96 8.17 37.36
N ILE A 645 -9.45 7.23 38.15
CA ILE A 645 -9.21 5.85 37.73
C ILE A 645 -10.40 5.03 38.23
N ALA A 646 -11.07 4.35 37.31
CA ALA A 646 -12.21 3.51 37.57
C ALA A 646 -11.86 2.05 37.25
N GLU A 647 -12.04 1.16 38.21
CA GLU A 647 -11.71 -0.27 38.12
C GLU A 647 -12.92 -1.12 38.53
N LYS A 648 -12.87 -2.44 38.28
CA LYS A 648 -13.95 -3.37 38.66
C LYS A 648 -14.23 -3.40 40.16
N GLU A 649 -13.22 -3.09 40.98
CA GLU A 649 -13.29 -3.04 42.43
C GLU A 649 -12.62 -1.75 42.90
N GLY A 650 -13.20 -1.06 43.89
CA GLY A 650 -12.65 0.18 44.44
C GLY A 650 -13.66 1.33 44.50
N GLU A 651 -13.19 2.51 44.92
CA GLU A 651 -14.04 3.68 45.20
C GLU A 651 -14.83 4.17 43.97
N ASN A 652 -14.22 4.10 42.78
CA ASN A 652 -14.83 4.55 41.52
C ASN A 652 -15.48 3.40 40.72
N GLN A 653 -15.81 2.28 41.35
CA GLN A 653 -16.41 1.11 40.70
C GLN A 653 -17.68 1.45 39.91
N SER A 654 -18.54 2.30 40.47
CA SER A 654 -19.76 2.76 39.78
C SER A 654 -19.44 3.42 38.43
N LEU A 655 -18.35 4.18 38.35
CA LEU A 655 -17.92 4.82 37.11
C LEU A 655 -17.40 3.79 36.09
N PHE A 656 -16.70 2.74 36.55
CA PHE A 656 -16.22 1.67 35.67
C PHE A 656 -17.36 0.99 34.91
N TYR A 657 -18.45 0.66 35.61
CA TYR A 657 -19.63 0.05 35.00
C TYR A 657 -20.51 1.05 34.22
N GLY A 658 -20.42 2.34 34.53
CA GLY A 658 -21.20 3.37 33.85
C GLY A 658 -20.58 3.92 32.55
N ILE A 659 -19.24 3.87 32.41
CA ILE A 659 -18.53 4.42 31.24
C ILE A 659 -18.88 3.70 29.93
N PRO A 660 -18.91 2.36 29.88
CA PRO A 660 -19.34 1.66 28.68
C PRO A 660 -20.73 2.11 28.22
N TRP A 661 -20.93 2.23 26.90
CA TRP A 661 -22.20 2.67 26.31
C TRP A 661 -22.62 4.12 26.61
N SER A 662 -21.82 4.90 27.35
CA SER A 662 -22.13 6.31 27.67
C SER A 662 -21.89 7.29 26.50
N LEU A 663 -21.27 6.85 25.39
CA LEU A 663 -20.86 7.74 24.29
C LEU A 663 -20.10 9.01 24.76
N GLY A 664 -19.35 8.92 25.85
CA GLY A 664 -18.63 10.04 26.47
C GLY A 664 -19.57 11.11 27.05
N SER A 665 -20.68 10.72 27.67
CA SER A 665 -21.59 11.64 28.39
C SER A 665 -21.33 11.68 29.91
N LEU A 666 -20.36 10.90 30.39
CA LEU A 666 -19.96 10.83 31.80
C LEU A 666 -18.54 11.40 32.06
N GLY A 667 -17.91 11.96 31.03
CA GLY A 667 -16.52 12.44 31.08
C GLY A 667 -15.75 12.07 29.82
N PHE A 668 -14.47 12.44 29.80
CA PHE A 668 -13.56 12.16 28.71
C PHE A 668 -12.67 10.95 29.05
N LEU A 669 -12.90 9.82 28.39
CA LEU A 669 -12.03 8.64 28.47
C LEU A 669 -10.65 9.01 27.91
N VAL A 670 -9.60 8.96 28.74
CA VAL A 670 -8.22 9.29 28.33
C VAL A 670 -7.31 8.06 28.28
N SER A 671 -7.62 6.99 29.01
CA SER A 671 -6.95 5.70 28.88
C SER A 671 -7.90 4.53 29.19
N ALA A 672 -7.65 3.38 28.57
CA ALA A 672 -8.27 2.10 28.91
C ALA A 672 -7.18 1.02 29.10
N THR A 673 -7.34 0.20 30.13
CA THR A 673 -6.52 -0.99 30.37
C THR A 673 -7.32 -2.22 29.95
N LEU A 674 -6.75 -3.02 29.05
CA LEU A 674 -7.38 -4.17 28.42
C LEU A 674 -6.63 -5.45 28.80
N GLN A 675 -7.36 -6.53 29.02
CA GLN A 675 -6.79 -7.85 29.22
C GLN A 675 -6.17 -8.37 27.91
N THR A 676 -5.01 -9.01 28.02
CA THR A 676 -4.35 -9.75 26.93
C THR A 676 -4.33 -11.24 27.23
N VAL A 677 -4.36 -12.06 26.20
CA VAL A 677 -4.21 -13.53 26.27
C VAL A 677 -3.10 -13.98 25.34
N GLN A 678 -2.61 -15.20 25.54
CA GLN A 678 -1.64 -15.81 24.62
C GLN A 678 -2.25 -15.99 23.23
N CYS A 679 -1.50 -15.63 22.19
CA CYS A 679 -1.91 -15.81 20.81
C CYS A 679 -1.64 -17.26 20.39
N PRO A 680 -2.67 -18.04 20.01
CA PRO A 680 -2.46 -19.35 19.42
C PRO A 680 -1.66 -19.23 18.11
N ALA A 681 -0.77 -20.19 17.85
CA ALA A 681 0.05 -20.19 16.64
C ALA A 681 -0.75 -20.42 15.35
N PHE A 682 -1.95 -21.01 15.44
CA PHE A 682 -2.78 -21.37 14.30
C PHE A 682 -4.26 -21.11 14.59
N VAL A 683 -5.00 -20.76 13.54
CA VAL A 683 -6.46 -20.64 13.56
C VAL A 683 -7.05 -21.80 12.76
N LYS A 684 -8.00 -22.53 13.37
CA LYS A 684 -8.80 -23.54 12.68
C LYS A 684 -10.12 -22.90 12.24
N LEU A 685 -10.39 -22.90 10.94
CA LEU A 685 -11.65 -22.41 10.38
C LEU A 685 -12.50 -23.60 9.93
N THR A 686 -13.75 -23.64 10.41
CA THR A 686 -14.76 -24.61 9.97
C THR A 686 -15.84 -23.84 9.20
N TYR A 687 -16.19 -24.33 8.01
CA TYR A 687 -17.28 -23.76 7.22
C TYR A 687 -18.44 -24.75 7.16
N GLN A 688 -19.62 -24.32 7.61
CA GLN A 688 -20.84 -25.08 7.52
C GLN A 688 -21.87 -24.30 6.68
N PRO A 689 -22.23 -24.78 5.48
CA PRO A 689 -23.31 -24.18 4.71
C PRO A 689 -24.66 -24.49 5.39
N CYS A 690 -25.52 -23.48 5.52
CA CYS A 690 -26.91 -23.63 5.96
C CYS A 690 -27.84 -23.25 4.80
N LEU A 691 -28.76 -24.14 4.44
CA LEU A 691 -29.65 -23.98 3.28
C LEU A 691 -31.07 -23.55 3.69
N SER A 692 -31.41 -23.62 4.99
CA SER A 692 -32.71 -23.21 5.52
C SER A 692 -32.57 -22.36 6.78
N GLN A 693 -33.61 -21.56 7.09
CA GLN A 693 -33.65 -20.73 8.32
C GLN A 693 -33.55 -21.61 9.58
N LYS A 694 -34.13 -22.81 9.52
CA LYS A 694 -34.08 -23.81 10.58
C LYS A 694 -32.67 -24.35 10.79
N GLU A 695 -31.97 -24.75 9.73
CA GLU A 695 -30.57 -25.19 9.80
C GLU A 695 -29.65 -24.11 10.34
N LEU A 696 -29.87 -22.85 9.96
CA LEU A 696 -29.10 -21.73 10.47
C LEU A 696 -29.32 -21.53 11.99
N ALA A 697 -30.58 -21.59 12.44
CA ALA A 697 -30.92 -21.48 13.85
C ALA A 697 -30.32 -22.63 14.68
N GLU A 698 -30.36 -23.85 14.16
CA GLU A 698 -29.76 -25.04 14.78
C GLU A 698 -28.23 -24.93 14.83
N ALA A 699 -27.57 -24.48 13.74
CA ALA A 699 -26.13 -24.27 13.70
C ALA A 699 -25.65 -23.22 14.72
N ILE A 700 -26.40 -22.11 14.86
CA ILE A 700 -26.12 -21.07 15.86
C ILE A 700 -26.22 -21.63 17.29
N GLN A 701 -27.19 -22.51 17.56
CA GLN A 701 -27.36 -23.13 18.87
C GLN A 701 -26.30 -24.21 19.15
N PHE A 702 -25.87 -24.96 18.13
CA PHE A 702 -24.90 -26.05 18.25
C PHE A 702 -23.48 -25.56 18.56
N ASP A 703 -23.07 -24.41 18.01
CA ASP A 703 -21.65 -24.01 17.99
C ASP A 703 -21.26 -22.91 19.01
N LEU A 704 -22.09 -22.68 20.03
CA LEU A 704 -21.86 -21.66 21.08
C LEU A 704 -20.55 -21.87 21.88
N ASN A 705 -19.91 -23.03 21.77
CA ASN A 705 -18.65 -23.36 22.45
C ASN A 705 -17.38 -23.07 21.62
N ASN A 706 -17.47 -22.82 20.31
CA ASN A 706 -16.30 -22.80 19.40
C ASN A 706 -15.90 -21.42 18.82
N SER A 707 -16.44 -20.30 19.32
CA SER A 707 -16.11 -18.94 18.81
C SER A 707 -16.36 -18.81 17.30
N VAL A 708 -17.63 -18.95 16.89
CA VAL A 708 -18.01 -19.12 15.49
C VAL A 708 -18.58 -17.83 14.89
N LEU A 709 -18.11 -17.48 13.70
CA LEU A 709 -18.70 -16.46 12.83
C LEU A 709 -19.60 -17.14 11.80
N ILE A 710 -20.89 -16.82 11.77
CA ILE A 710 -21.85 -17.45 10.84
C ILE A 710 -22.33 -16.40 9.83
N CYS A 711 -22.14 -16.70 8.53
CA CYS A 711 -22.64 -15.89 7.41
C CYS A 711 -23.65 -16.72 6.62
N ALA A 712 -24.88 -16.24 6.47
CA ALA A 712 -25.95 -16.99 5.80
C ALA A 712 -26.51 -16.26 4.57
N LYS A 713 -26.91 -17.05 3.56
CA LYS A 713 -27.65 -16.62 2.37
C LYS A 713 -28.71 -17.68 2.06
N PHE A 714 -29.99 -17.31 2.00
CA PHE A 714 -31.06 -18.24 1.62
C PHE A 714 -31.18 -18.35 0.09
N GLN A 715 -31.45 -19.56 -0.41
CA GLN A 715 -31.63 -19.83 -1.83
C GLN A 715 -32.92 -20.65 -2.01
N GLU A 716 -33.98 -20.04 -2.54
CA GLU A 716 -35.32 -20.66 -2.65
C GLU A 716 -35.59 -21.41 -3.97
N ALA A 717 -34.56 -21.78 -4.76
CA ALA A 717 -34.80 -22.56 -5.98
C ALA A 717 -33.62 -23.50 -6.33
N PRO A 718 -33.90 -24.72 -6.84
CA PRO A 718 -32.84 -25.59 -7.35
C PRO A 718 -32.21 -24.95 -8.61
N PRO A 719 -30.91 -25.16 -8.84
CA PRO A 719 -30.21 -24.50 -9.92
C PRO A 719 -30.76 -24.98 -11.27
N ARG A 720 -31.45 -24.08 -12.00
CA ARG A 720 -31.58 -24.26 -13.44
C ARG A 720 -30.18 -24.15 -14.04
N SER A 721 -29.82 -25.19 -14.78
CA SER A 721 -28.55 -25.37 -15.45
C SER A 721 -28.18 -24.16 -16.33
N SER A 722 -26.87 -23.94 -16.46
CA SER A 722 -26.20 -22.91 -17.28
C SER A 722 -26.31 -21.45 -16.81
N ILE A 723 -25.52 -21.11 -15.78
CA ILE A 723 -24.78 -19.85 -15.58
C ILE A 723 -23.71 -20.18 -14.52
N CYS A 724 -22.47 -19.70 -14.71
CA CYS A 724 -21.37 -19.86 -13.76
C CYS A 724 -21.80 -19.57 -12.31
N PRO A 725 -21.23 -20.26 -11.30
CA PRO A 725 -21.58 -20.01 -9.91
C PRO A 725 -21.35 -18.52 -9.59
N PRO A 726 -22.34 -17.79 -9.04
CA PRO A 726 -22.12 -16.42 -8.61
C PRO A 726 -20.99 -16.45 -7.59
N ALA A 727 -19.98 -15.61 -7.82
CA ALA A 727 -18.79 -15.50 -6.99
C ALA A 727 -19.17 -15.58 -5.49
N ILE A 728 -18.59 -16.58 -4.83
CA ILE A 728 -18.67 -16.79 -3.38
C ILE A 728 -18.02 -15.56 -2.74
N THR A 729 -18.84 -14.56 -2.47
CA THR A 729 -18.46 -13.41 -1.67
C THR A 729 -18.45 -13.90 -0.24
N PHE A 730 -17.26 -13.96 0.36
CA PHE A 730 -17.10 -14.17 1.80
C PHE A 730 -18.09 -13.23 2.52
N GLY A 731 -19.07 -13.76 3.24
CA GLY A 731 -20.12 -12.95 3.87
C GLY A 731 -19.58 -11.91 4.83
N GLY A 732 -18.44 -12.20 5.47
CA GLY A 732 -17.66 -11.22 6.22
C GLY A 732 -17.09 -10.11 5.34
N ILE A 733 -16.54 -10.44 4.16
CA ILE A 733 -15.99 -9.44 3.21
C ILE A 733 -17.09 -8.58 2.59
N GLY A 734 -18.30 -9.10 2.37
CA GLY A 734 -19.44 -8.29 1.94
C GLY A 734 -19.76 -7.18 2.94
N ALA A 735 -20.03 -7.55 4.19
CA ALA A 735 -20.27 -6.60 5.29
C ALA A 735 -19.06 -5.67 5.56
N LEU A 736 -17.83 -6.20 5.50
CA LEU A 736 -16.58 -5.44 5.68
C LEU A 736 -16.31 -4.47 4.52
N CYS A 737 -16.62 -4.84 3.27
CA CYS A 737 -16.51 -3.97 2.10
C CYS A 737 -17.51 -2.82 2.21
N PHE A 738 -18.76 -3.07 2.63
CA PHE A 738 -19.75 -2.00 2.84
C PHE A 738 -19.40 -1.11 4.03
N GLY A 739 -18.92 -1.67 5.14
CA GLY A 739 -18.38 -0.91 6.28
C GLY A 739 -17.19 -0.02 5.89
N ARG A 740 -16.31 -0.49 4.99
CA ARG A 740 -15.20 0.31 4.43
C ARG A 740 -15.68 1.34 3.38
N LEU A 741 -16.70 1.04 2.59
CA LEU A 741 -17.29 1.98 1.60
C LEU A 741 -18.02 3.13 2.28
N GLY A 742 -18.68 2.89 3.43
CA GLY A 742 -19.29 3.94 4.25
C GLY A 742 -18.29 4.90 4.90
N GLN A 743 -17.02 4.50 4.94
CA GLN A 743 -15.90 5.30 5.42
C GLN A 743 -15.26 6.20 4.33
N LEU A 744 -15.79 6.20 3.10
CA LEU A 744 -15.38 7.12 2.03
C LEU A 744 -16.28 8.37 2.03
N CYS A 745 -15.72 9.51 2.47
CA CYS A 745 -16.45 10.79 2.58
C CYS A 745 -17.24 11.26 1.36
N PRO A 746 -16.83 11.02 0.11
CA PRO A 746 -17.58 11.48 -1.06
C PRO A 746 -18.92 10.74 -1.28
N CYS A 747 -19.08 9.52 -0.77
CA CYS A 747 -20.24 8.67 -1.08
C CYS A 747 -21.30 8.61 0.04
N ARG A 748 -21.04 9.24 1.19
CA ARG A 748 -21.85 9.12 2.42
C ARG A 748 -23.32 9.52 2.23
N ARG A 749 -23.59 10.55 1.40
CA ARG A 749 -24.94 11.06 1.10
C ARG A 749 -25.74 10.15 0.16
N LEU A 750 -25.06 9.39 -0.70
CA LEU A 750 -25.65 8.38 -1.58
C LEU A 750 -25.98 7.11 -0.78
N PHE A 751 -25.07 6.67 0.09
CA PHE A 751 -25.27 5.48 0.93
C PHE A 751 -26.28 5.71 2.06
N SER A 752 -26.31 6.88 2.70
CA SER A 752 -27.25 7.20 3.79
C SER A 752 -28.73 7.18 3.37
N ARG A 753 -29.01 7.23 2.07
CA ARG A 753 -30.36 7.29 1.49
C ARG A 753 -30.82 5.97 0.87
N GLN A 754 -29.93 4.99 0.71
CA GLN A 754 -30.22 3.76 -0.03
C GLN A 754 -29.72 2.49 0.69
N PHE A 755 -29.06 2.62 1.85
CA PHE A 755 -28.42 1.50 2.55
C PHE A 755 -28.74 1.51 4.05
N ILE A 756 -29.13 0.34 4.54
CA ILE A 756 -29.32 0.03 5.95
C ILE A 756 -27.96 -0.34 6.55
N LEU A 757 -27.68 0.23 7.72
CA LEU A 757 -26.53 -0.13 8.55
C LEU A 757 -26.95 -0.18 10.01
N GLN A 758 -27.43 -1.34 10.45
CA GLN A 758 -27.95 -1.54 11.79
C GLN A 758 -27.29 -2.75 12.46
N ASN A 759 -27.19 -2.69 13.78
CA ASN A 759 -26.76 -3.81 14.60
C ASN A 759 -27.70 -3.95 15.81
N PHE A 760 -28.19 -5.16 16.01
CA PHE A 760 -29.09 -5.51 17.11
C PHE A 760 -28.49 -6.65 17.91
N LEU A 761 -28.62 -6.60 19.23
CA LEU A 761 -28.18 -7.64 20.14
C LEU A 761 -29.44 -8.30 20.74
N VAL A 762 -29.75 -9.53 20.34
CA VAL A 762 -30.95 -10.25 20.83
C VAL A 762 -30.58 -11.59 21.49
N PRO A 763 -31.39 -12.10 22.43
CA PRO A 763 -31.16 -13.42 23.01
C PRO A 763 -31.12 -14.51 21.93
N THR A 764 -30.24 -15.52 22.06
CA THR A 764 -30.11 -16.57 21.04
C THR A 764 -31.43 -17.29 20.72
N LYS A 765 -32.30 -17.47 21.72
CA LYS A 765 -33.64 -18.10 21.54
C LYS A 765 -34.56 -17.30 20.62
N SER A 766 -34.32 -15.99 20.50
CA SER A 766 -35.15 -15.06 19.74
C SER A 766 -34.68 -14.88 18.28
N ILE A 767 -33.54 -15.47 17.92
CA ILE A 767 -32.91 -15.31 16.59
C ILE A 767 -33.82 -15.71 15.42
N PRO A 768 -34.53 -16.87 15.46
CA PRO A 768 -35.40 -17.25 14.35
C PRO A 768 -36.45 -16.19 14.04
N LYS A 769 -37.11 -15.65 15.08
CA LYS A 769 -38.14 -14.61 14.94
C LYS A 769 -37.57 -13.32 14.33
N LEU A 770 -36.39 -12.90 14.80
CA LEU A 770 -35.73 -11.72 14.27
C LEU A 770 -35.33 -11.90 12.80
N ILE A 771 -34.77 -13.05 12.41
CA ILE A 771 -34.37 -13.33 11.02
C ILE A 771 -35.59 -13.28 10.09
N THR A 772 -36.71 -13.88 10.49
CA THR A 772 -37.97 -13.82 9.73
C THR A 772 -38.41 -12.37 9.51
N SER A 773 -38.41 -11.55 10.57
CA SER A 773 -38.77 -10.13 10.45
C SER A 773 -37.79 -9.34 9.59
N LEU A 774 -36.48 -9.53 9.74
CA LEU A 774 -35.47 -8.86 8.90
C LEU A 774 -35.62 -9.23 7.42
N HIS A 775 -35.99 -10.47 7.13
CA HIS A 775 -36.28 -10.92 5.77
C HIS A 775 -37.53 -10.24 5.21
N GLU A 776 -38.63 -10.22 5.96
CA GLU A 776 -39.89 -9.56 5.55
C GLU A 776 -39.73 -8.05 5.36
N GLN A 777 -39.05 -7.38 6.30
CA GLN A 777 -38.94 -5.93 6.33
C GLN A 777 -37.88 -5.39 5.36
N PHE A 778 -36.71 -6.04 5.28
CA PHE A 778 -35.57 -5.51 4.52
C PHE A 778 -35.13 -6.40 3.36
N ASN A 779 -35.33 -7.70 3.46
CA ASN A 779 -34.81 -8.71 2.54
C ASN A 779 -33.34 -8.48 2.14
N THR A 780 -32.51 -8.14 3.13
CA THR A 780 -31.12 -7.70 2.92
C THR A 780 -30.14 -8.74 3.44
N TYR A 781 -29.24 -9.19 2.58
CA TYR A 781 -28.22 -10.20 2.87
C TYR A 781 -26.85 -9.77 2.29
N PRO A 782 -25.73 -10.26 2.85
CA PRO A 782 -25.61 -11.20 3.96
C PRO A 782 -25.91 -10.58 5.33
N LEU A 783 -26.39 -11.41 6.27
CA LEU A 783 -26.50 -11.03 7.68
C LEU A 783 -25.19 -11.34 8.42
N TRP A 784 -24.78 -10.43 9.29
CA TRP A 784 -23.68 -10.65 10.22
C TRP A 784 -24.21 -11.23 11.52
N LEU A 785 -23.68 -12.38 11.95
CA LEU A 785 -24.07 -13.02 13.20
C LEU A 785 -22.84 -13.26 14.06
N CYS A 786 -22.81 -12.65 15.24
CA CYS A 786 -21.70 -12.77 16.19
C CYS A 786 -22.27 -13.07 17.59
N PRO A 787 -22.11 -14.31 18.11
CA PRO A 787 -22.55 -14.66 19.45
C PRO A 787 -21.73 -13.93 20.52
N VAL A 788 -22.39 -13.52 21.59
CA VAL A 788 -21.84 -12.72 22.68
C VAL A 788 -22.42 -13.21 24.01
N SER A 789 -21.57 -13.62 24.95
CA SER A 789 -22.00 -13.87 26.32
C SER A 789 -22.19 -12.56 27.07
N LEU A 790 -23.42 -12.25 27.48
CA LEU A 790 -23.74 -11.03 28.21
C LEU A 790 -23.88 -11.34 29.71
N PRO A 791 -22.91 -10.91 30.54
CA PRO A 791 -22.96 -11.18 31.97
C PRO A 791 -24.02 -10.35 32.68
N ALA A 792 -24.52 -10.88 33.81
CA ALA A 792 -25.43 -10.17 34.70
C ALA A 792 -24.67 -9.17 35.60
N GLN A 793 -24.26 -8.04 35.02
CA GLN A 793 -23.51 -6.98 35.72
C GLN A 793 -24.22 -5.62 35.63
N PRO A 794 -23.87 -4.66 36.52
CA PRO A 794 -24.38 -3.29 36.46
C PRO A 794 -23.91 -2.54 35.19
N GLY A 795 -24.68 -1.54 34.77
CA GLY A 795 -24.36 -0.70 33.63
C GLY A 795 -25.59 -0.35 32.80
N LEU A 796 -25.40 0.46 31.76
CA LEU A 796 -26.47 0.86 30.84
C LEU A 796 -27.09 -0.36 30.12
N LEU A 797 -26.22 -1.27 29.69
CA LEU A 797 -26.59 -2.55 29.09
C LEU A 797 -26.71 -3.62 30.20
N ARG A 798 -27.90 -3.76 30.77
CA ARG A 798 -28.16 -4.69 31.88
C ARG A 798 -28.96 -5.91 31.41
N ASN A 799 -28.38 -7.11 31.59
CA ASN A 799 -29.10 -8.36 31.38
C ASN A 799 -30.18 -8.53 32.48
N ARG A 800 -31.45 -8.55 32.07
CA ARG A 800 -32.61 -8.66 32.97
C ARG A 800 -32.87 -10.07 33.51
N GLN A 801 -32.18 -11.07 32.98
CA GLN A 801 -32.39 -12.48 33.34
C GLN A 801 -31.63 -12.93 34.60
N GLY A 802 -30.76 -12.08 35.16
CA GLY A 802 -30.02 -12.37 36.40
C GLY A 802 -28.95 -13.47 36.29
N LEU A 803 -28.74 -14.03 35.10
CA LEU A 803 -27.74 -15.05 34.78
C LEU A 803 -26.98 -14.63 33.52
N ASN A 804 -25.79 -15.21 33.29
CA ASN A 804 -25.06 -15.00 32.04
C ASN A 804 -25.84 -15.63 30.88
N THR A 805 -26.27 -14.81 29.93
CA THR A 805 -27.09 -15.24 28.79
C THR A 805 -26.34 -14.96 27.50
N VAL A 806 -26.38 -15.90 26.55
CA VAL A 806 -25.84 -15.67 25.22
C VAL A 806 -26.84 -14.87 24.40
N TYR A 807 -26.36 -13.76 23.88
CA TYR A 807 -27.01 -12.94 22.87
C TYR A 807 -26.28 -13.13 21.55
N VAL A 808 -26.89 -12.72 20.45
CA VAL A 808 -26.26 -12.69 19.13
C VAL A 808 -26.39 -11.29 18.58
N ASN A 809 -25.26 -10.70 18.21
CA ASN A 809 -25.22 -9.45 17.46
C ASN A 809 -25.55 -9.74 15.99
N VAL A 810 -26.71 -9.25 15.55
CA VAL A 810 -27.24 -9.36 14.20
C VAL A 810 -27.02 -8.03 13.48
N GLY A 811 -26.08 -8.01 12.54
CA GLY A 811 -25.79 -6.86 11.70
C GLY A 811 -26.46 -6.96 10.33
N VAL A 812 -27.17 -5.91 9.92
CA VAL A 812 -27.84 -5.79 8.62
C VAL A 812 -27.16 -4.66 7.84
N TYR A 813 -26.55 -5.03 6.72
CA TYR A 813 -25.72 -4.13 5.92
C TYR A 813 -26.06 -4.28 4.44
N GLY A 814 -26.71 -3.28 3.85
CA GLY A 814 -27.06 -3.34 2.43
C GLY A 814 -28.30 -2.54 2.08
N ARG A 815 -28.68 -2.57 0.80
CA ARG A 815 -29.89 -1.91 0.32
C ARG A 815 -31.13 -2.73 0.67
N CYS A 816 -32.16 -2.06 1.19
CA CYS A 816 -33.49 -2.64 1.37
C CYS A 816 -34.04 -3.10 0.01
N GLN A 817 -34.23 -4.41 -0.16
CA GLN A 817 -34.77 -4.98 -1.40
C GLN A 817 -36.29 -5.10 -1.38
N ALA A 818 -36.91 -4.93 -0.22
CA ALA A 818 -38.35 -4.99 -0.02
C ALA A 818 -39.07 -3.67 -0.34
N ALA A 819 -38.37 -2.64 -0.85
CA ALA A 819 -38.97 -1.35 -1.24
C ALA A 819 -39.36 -1.36 -2.73
N SER A 820 -40.55 -0.85 -3.08
CA SER A 820 -41.08 -0.88 -4.45
C SER A 820 -40.30 0.09 -5.37
N PRO A 821 -39.81 -0.34 -6.55
CA PRO A 821 -38.96 0.46 -7.44
C PRO A 821 -39.67 1.61 -8.20
N THR A 822 -40.85 2.03 -7.74
CA THR A 822 -41.79 2.90 -8.49
C THR A 822 -42.10 4.23 -7.81
N TYR A 823 -41.45 4.59 -6.69
CA TYR A 823 -41.77 5.79 -5.92
C TYR A 823 -40.76 6.94 -6.05
N SER A 824 -41.19 8.15 -5.64
CA SER A 824 -40.32 9.33 -5.50
C SER A 824 -39.43 9.22 -4.26
N GLU A 825 -38.26 9.88 -4.27
CA GLU A 825 -37.23 9.79 -3.21
C GLU A 825 -37.75 10.02 -1.78
N GLU A 826 -38.74 10.91 -1.59
CA GLU A 826 -39.31 11.20 -0.26
C GLU A 826 -40.22 10.09 0.28
N LYS A 827 -40.92 9.38 -0.61
CA LYS A 827 -41.81 8.26 -0.23
C LYS A 827 -41.01 7.01 0.13
N GLU A 828 -39.93 6.72 -0.58
CA GLU A 828 -39.02 5.61 -0.26
C GLU A 828 -38.42 5.76 1.15
N PHE A 829 -37.96 6.97 1.50
CA PHE A 829 -37.37 7.23 2.82
C PHE A 829 -38.37 7.10 3.98
N ALA A 830 -39.65 7.49 3.76
CA ALA A 830 -40.69 7.33 4.77
C ALA A 830 -41.03 5.85 5.02
N GLU A 831 -41.09 5.04 3.96
CA GLU A 831 -41.34 3.59 4.02
C GLU A 831 -40.18 2.84 4.70
N GLU A 832 -38.92 3.16 4.36
CA GLU A 832 -37.76 2.59 5.04
C GLU A 832 -37.73 2.91 6.53
N ARG A 833 -38.12 4.14 6.91
CA ARG A 833 -38.24 4.53 8.32
C ARG A 833 -39.31 3.73 9.05
N GLU A 834 -40.46 3.46 8.43
CA GLU A 834 -41.52 2.65 9.01
C GLU A 834 -41.06 1.21 9.25
N LYS A 835 -40.44 0.60 8.24
CA LYS A 835 -39.82 -0.73 8.33
C LYS A 835 -38.75 -0.80 9.43
N MET A 836 -37.92 0.24 9.54
CA MET A 836 -36.93 0.35 10.62
C MET A 836 -37.58 0.40 12.00
N ARG A 837 -38.65 1.18 12.17
CA ARG A 837 -39.37 1.25 13.45
C ARG A 837 -40.05 -0.09 13.80
N ALA A 838 -40.54 -0.83 12.81
CA ALA A 838 -41.10 -2.17 13.03
C ALA A 838 -40.03 -3.15 13.58
N VAL A 839 -38.82 -3.15 12.99
CA VAL A 839 -37.71 -3.98 13.48
C VAL A 839 -37.24 -3.52 14.87
N GLU A 840 -37.12 -2.21 15.09
CA GLU A 840 -36.78 -1.64 16.40
C GLU A 840 -37.81 -2.03 17.48
N ALA A 841 -39.10 -2.03 17.17
CA ALA A 841 -40.16 -2.49 18.08
C ALA A 841 -40.02 -3.99 18.39
N MET A 842 -39.79 -4.83 17.36
CA MET A 842 -39.58 -6.26 17.56
C MET A 842 -38.35 -6.54 18.43
N VAL A 843 -37.24 -5.81 18.25
CA VAL A 843 -36.05 -5.98 19.10
C VAL A 843 -36.37 -5.70 20.56
N ARG A 844 -37.22 -4.70 20.86
CA ARG A 844 -37.69 -4.45 22.23
C ARG A 844 -38.56 -5.58 22.77
N GLU A 845 -39.52 -6.07 21.98
CA GLU A 845 -40.39 -7.20 22.36
C GLU A 845 -39.58 -8.47 22.67
N LEU A 846 -38.50 -8.69 21.93
CA LEU A 846 -37.57 -9.80 22.13
C LEU A 846 -36.56 -9.57 23.28
N GLN A 847 -36.72 -8.48 24.06
CA GLN A 847 -35.81 -8.07 25.14
C GLN A 847 -34.36 -7.92 24.66
N GLY A 848 -34.19 -7.42 23.43
CA GLY A 848 -32.91 -7.11 22.83
C GLY A 848 -32.52 -5.64 22.99
N PHE A 849 -31.36 -5.31 22.43
CA PHE A 849 -30.75 -3.98 22.48
C PHE A 849 -30.33 -3.53 21.09
N GLN A 850 -30.42 -2.23 20.82
CA GLN A 850 -29.84 -1.62 19.62
C GLN A 850 -28.42 -1.13 19.93
N MET A 851 -27.44 -1.47 19.09
CA MET A 851 -26.07 -1.00 19.27
C MET A 851 -25.98 0.52 19.02
N LEU A 852 -25.37 1.27 19.94
CA LEU A 852 -25.31 2.74 19.89
C LEU A 852 -24.39 3.31 18.79
N CYS A 853 -23.71 2.44 18.04
CA CYS A 853 -22.94 2.79 16.86
C CYS A 853 -23.81 3.07 15.63
N ALA A 854 -25.08 2.63 15.64
CA ALA A 854 -26.08 2.87 14.61
C ALA A 854 -27.04 4.02 14.99
N ASP A 855 -27.78 4.52 14.01
CA ASP A 855 -28.79 5.55 14.23
C ASP A 855 -30.09 4.93 14.76
N SER A 856 -30.75 5.60 15.69
CA SER A 856 -32.01 5.13 16.30
C SER A 856 -33.19 6.00 15.89
N HIS A 857 -34.27 5.36 15.44
CA HIS A 857 -35.54 6.00 15.10
C HIS A 857 -36.55 5.98 16.25
N GLN A 858 -36.13 5.47 17.42
CA GLN A 858 -36.95 5.37 18.62
C GLN A 858 -37.16 6.73 19.32
N THR A 859 -38.28 6.83 20.03
CA THR A 859 -38.53 7.88 21.02
C THR A 859 -37.68 7.67 22.27
N ALA A 860 -37.58 8.69 23.14
CA ALA A 860 -36.79 8.58 24.36
C ALA A 860 -37.32 7.48 25.30
N ALA A 861 -38.64 7.37 25.46
CA ALA A 861 -39.26 6.34 26.31
C ALA A 861 -38.97 4.93 25.77
N GLU A 862 -39.12 4.75 24.47
CA GLU A 862 -38.79 3.50 23.77
C GLU A 862 -37.31 3.11 23.91
N PHE A 863 -36.40 4.08 23.78
CA PHE A 863 -34.97 3.86 23.95
C PHE A 863 -34.64 3.38 25.37
N TRP A 864 -35.21 4.06 26.38
CA TRP A 864 -35.01 3.71 27.78
C TRP A 864 -35.73 2.43 28.20
N ASP A 865 -36.67 1.93 27.42
CA ASP A 865 -37.22 0.59 27.62
C ASP A 865 -36.20 -0.52 27.34
N MET A 866 -35.18 -0.26 26.50
CA MET A 866 -34.09 -1.21 26.26
C MET A 866 -32.99 -1.15 27.34
N PHE A 867 -32.69 0.03 27.88
CA PHE A 867 -31.50 0.26 28.72
C PHE A 867 -31.84 0.56 30.18
N ASP A 868 -30.93 0.25 31.12
CA ASP A 868 -31.09 0.64 32.53
C ASP A 868 -30.45 2.01 32.80
N ALA A 869 -31.29 3.04 32.91
CA ALA A 869 -30.85 4.42 33.15
C ALA A 869 -30.34 4.68 34.57
N THR A 870 -30.61 3.79 35.53
CA THR A 870 -30.50 4.10 36.98
C THR A 870 -29.08 4.51 37.38
N LEU A 871 -28.09 3.67 37.06
CA LEU A 871 -26.69 3.96 37.37
C LEU A 871 -26.17 5.16 36.55
N TYR A 872 -26.58 5.23 35.29
CA TYR A 872 -26.19 6.29 34.36
C TYR A 872 -26.64 7.67 34.84
N ASP A 873 -27.90 7.82 35.23
CA ASP A 873 -28.45 9.09 35.71
C ASP A 873 -27.90 9.49 37.07
N TRP A 874 -27.65 8.51 37.95
CA TRP A 874 -26.95 8.74 39.22
C TRP A 874 -25.54 9.28 38.99
N LEU A 875 -24.76 8.67 38.09
CA LEU A 875 -23.41 9.16 37.74
C LEU A 875 -23.47 10.55 37.10
N ARG A 876 -24.48 10.81 36.27
CA ARG A 876 -24.65 12.15 35.67
C ARG A 876 -24.95 13.22 36.68
N ALA A 877 -25.68 12.90 37.75
CA ALA A 877 -25.91 13.81 38.85
C ALA A 877 -24.64 13.97 39.71
N ARG A 878 -24.00 12.86 40.10
CA ARG A 878 -22.80 12.86 40.96
C ARG A 878 -21.65 13.68 40.39
N TYR A 879 -21.44 13.64 39.07
CA TYR A 879 -20.31 14.30 38.40
C TYR A 879 -20.72 15.55 37.59
N ASP A 880 -21.90 16.12 37.86
CA ASP A 880 -22.43 17.33 37.19
C ASP A 880 -22.49 17.25 35.65
N CYS A 881 -22.65 16.03 35.12
CA CYS A 881 -22.66 15.78 33.68
C CYS A 881 -23.94 16.24 32.98
N LYS A 882 -25.04 16.48 33.73
CA LYS A 882 -26.36 16.84 33.16
C LYS A 882 -26.30 18.10 32.30
N CYS A 883 -25.60 19.13 32.78
CA CYS A 883 -25.42 20.39 32.07
C CYS A 883 -24.10 20.43 31.26
N ALA A 884 -23.18 19.48 31.50
CA ALA A 884 -21.89 19.45 30.84
C ALA A 884 -21.89 18.63 29.54
N PHE A 885 -22.73 17.60 29.39
CA PHE A 885 -22.73 16.74 28.22
C PHE A 885 -24.15 16.40 27.76
N PRO A 886 -24.40 16.24 26.44
CA PRO A 886 -25.67 15.72 25.93
C PRO A 886 -25.96 14.32 26.46
N ASN A 887 -27.25 13.97 26.58
CA ASN A 887 -27.67 12.62 26.96
C ASN A 887 -27.26 11.60 25.87
N VAL A 888 -27.05 10.33 26.22
CA VAL A 888 -26.81 9.23 25.26
C VAL A 888 -27.92 9.18 24.20
N TYR A 889 -29.19 9.30 24.59
CA TYR A 889 -30.31 9.33 23.65
C TYR A 889 -30.18 10.47 22.63
N ASP A 890 -29.91 11.69 23.09
CA ASP A 890 -29.74 12.87 22.23
C ASP A 890 -28.59 12.72 21.23
N LYS A 891 -27.61 11.87 21.55
CA LYS A 891 -26.48 11.57 20.69
C LYS A 891 -26.81 10.56 19.59
N VAL A 892 -27.83 9.71 19.74
CA VAL A 892 -28.16 8.64 18.78
C VAL A 892 -29.49 8.83 18.04
N CYS A 893 -30.40 9.65 18.57
CA CYS A 893 -31.72 9.86 17.98
C CYS A 893 -31.65 10.60 16.64
N MET A 894 -32.37 10.10 15.65
CA MET A 894 -32.34 10.64 14.28
C MET A 894 -32.80 12.10 14.17
N SER A 895 -33.64 12.59 15.09
CA SER A 895 -34.07 14.00 15.12
C SER A 895 -32.92 14.99 15.36
N ASN A 896 -31.87 14.55 16.07
CA ASN A 896 -30.65 15.31 16.33
C ASN A 896 -29.49 14.97 15.36
N ARG A 897 -29.80 14.29 14.25
CA ARG A 897 -28.86 13.95 13.19
C ARG A 897 -29.19 14.67 11.88
N GLU A 898 -28.19 14.81 11.01
CA GLU A 898 -28.35 15.32 9.64
C GLU A 898 -27.63 14.43 8.64
N LEU A 899 -28.12 14.39 7.40
CA LEU A 899 -27.54 13.59 6.31
C LEU A 899 -26.30 14.26 5.71
#